data_AF-A0A660MSE3-F1
#
_entry.id   AF-A0A660MSE3-F1
#
_cell.length_a   1.000
_cell.length_b   1.000
_cell.length_c   1.000
_cell.angle_alpha   90.00
_cell.angle_beta   90.00
_cell.angle_gamma   90.00
#
_symmetry.space_group_name_H-M   'P 1'
#
loop_
_entity.id
_entity.type
_entity.pdbx_description
1 polymer ?
#
loop_
_entity_poly.entity_id
_entity_poly.type
_entity_poly.pdbx_seq_one_letter_code
_entity_poly.pdbx_strand_id
1 'polypeptide(L)'
;MEEMIFKPKKISYFVMKLIPEFIFTLVIIIFYTIFLFTSSNFENNNFVNILLSVSIYVYIVLIVIFALSCFWIYFCYKKEEYILKQNKIIYHYGNIFSDNSVELNIDKITEVTMILPFVEHLIFKTGKIQIKTAGSMASKTIFSNLIEVKEVYEKIQEIMRTNGFHLRKDKLVQEAKPHALGVLFELGGRIISGFLILVIFFLNDLVELQKDINEFQKYLWVLCLVGGIIALIAISIFIINYLDLKRRKYEVYTDSIFYTNGFLTKIYSFLPMEKVSDVENKQGFFSKMFGLHDIIVSSEGVDNQVVFSNMTEGETLIKNIKYLKDAITLTETEVLEEKVEEKKVDEVVGFTDKTDFAGNYDRQFSATYSMYLPRVIVTSVFYGFCISVFVFFYIQNIGYILPIFGICTLVVLIKGILDVNFNTFIVDKNTVEHRYEFLTNNHKTFTIDKITGVEFKENIIDKIFKTCSVKFLSIGGNGYINFVSIKKTATFYDDILKKVGIDKKEDFEDVEVVFNLKNFILENILSIIVCAIISIFVLIVIIGISSFDKPENIEMLWIIYGIWIGIVLVLIPILGFIYGKIAYSKRFYNQRLHKNFYESEFGVIFQAKIYSLFKNIKSVEAVKYPFSSAGTIKLDVAGDVAIKDQKSQSISFAGIEIKAKFLENIYNLQNKIDSILGKRTVSEEILEKSDQSIWNSTFILIILFILIIIGFVYVNITLSSELNSEQISGIRTVGFAIIIFVFILLAIRIWYIKSKYYLLQKDRVLTGSGIINKSKKTILYDRINFVEKNQGLLGKIFGNGIVQIYTVGSGNVDMVLEDSKDFRKLYDNLKKD
;
A
#
# COMPACT_ATOMS: atom_id res chain seq x y z
N MET A 1 29.01 -20.23 11.39
CA MET A 1 27.89 -21.00 11.98
C MET A 1 27.41 -22.01 10.94
N GLU A 2 27.19 -23.27 11.30
CA GLU A 2 26.63 -24.28 10.37
C GLU A 2 25.19 -23.94 9.97
N GLU A 3 24.79 -24.31 8.76
CA GLU A 3 23.45 -24.11 8.22
C GLU A 3 22.42 -24.93 9.00
N MET A 4 21.44 -24.26 9.61
CA MET A 4 20.37 -24.92 10.37
C MET A 4 19.09 -25.00 9.55
N ILE A 5 18.56 -26.22 9.40
CA ILE A 5 17.35 -26.49 8.61
C ILE A 5 16.23 -26.95 9.55
N PHE A 6 15.06 -26.32 9.44
CA PHE A 6 13.85 -26.64 10.20
C PHE A 6 12.71 -27.02 9.25
N LYS A 7 11.85 -27.94 9.72
CA LYS A 7 10.58 -28.27 9.06
C LYS A 7 9.41 -28.21 10.02
N PRO A 8 8.18 -27.92 9.54
CA PRO A 8 6.98 -27.99 10.35
C PRO A 8 6.79 -29.38 10.97
N LYS A 9 6.23 -29.45 12.19
CA LYS A 9 5.77 -30.71 12.77
C LYS A 9 4.58 -31.23 11.96
N LYS A 10 4.77 -32.35 11.26
CA LYS A 10 3.80 -32.95 10.32
C LYS A 10 2.37 -32.97 10.87
N ILE A 11 2.14 -33.61 12.03
CA ILE A 11 0.79 -33.79 12.57
C ILE A 11 0.13 -32.43 12.87
N SER A 12 0.86 -31.52 13.52
CA SER A 12 0.34 -30.18 13.84
C SER A 12 -0.01 -29.41 12.57
N TYR A 13 0.86 -29.46 11.56
CA TYR A 13 0.67 -28.76 10.30
C TYR A 13 -0.60 -29.21 9.57
N PHE A 14 -0.81 -30.52 9.46
CA PHE A 14 -2.01 -31.07 8.80
C PHE A 14 -3.29 -30.75 9.57
N VAL A 15 -3.32 -31.01 10.88
CA VAL A 15 -4.51 -30.82 11.71
C VAL A 15 -4.90 -29.33 11.74
N MET A 16 -3.94 -28.43 11.96
CA MET A 16 -4.24 -27.00 12.06
C MET A 16 -4.72 -26.38 10.73
N LYS A 17 -4.32 -26.94 9.58
CA LYS A 17 -4.82 -26.49 8.27
C LYS A 17 -6.17 -27.12 7.87
N LEU A 18 -6.45 -28.35 8.31
CA LEU A 18 -7.70 -29.07 7.99
C LEU A 18 -8.89 -28.68 8.87
N ILE A 19 -8.67 -28.25 10.13
CA ILE A 19 -9.77 -27.92 11.06
C ILE A 19 -10.73 -26.87 10.48
N PRO A 20 -10.29 -25.73 9.91
CA PRO A 20 -11.22 -24.73 9.37
C PRO A 20 -12.05 -25.27 8.21
N GLU A 21 -11.44 -26.06 7.31
CA GLU A 21 -12.13 -26.68 6.18
C GLU A 21 -13.14 -27.72 6.64
N PHE A 22 -12.79 -28.50 7.66
CA PHE A 22 -13.69 -29.47 8.28
C PHE A 22 -14.91 -28.78 8.91
N ILE A 23 -14.70 -27.72 9.70
CA ILE A 23 -15.79 -26.94 10.32
C ILE A 23 -16.68 -26.32 9.25
N PHE A 24 -16.08 -25.71 8.21
CA PHE A 24 -16.84 -25.11 7.11
C PHE A 24 -17.70 -26.13 6.37
N THR A 25 -17.12 -27.30 6.06
CA THR A 25 -17.83 -28.41 5.41
C THR A 25 -18.98 -28.91 6.30
N LEU A 26 -18.74 -29.06 7.60
CA LEU A 26 -19.75 -29.48 8.57
C LEU A 26 -20.90 -28.46 8.68
N VAL A 27 -20.59 -27.16 8.70
CA VAL A 27 -21.61 -26.09 8.70
C VAL A 27 -22.45 -26.14 7.42
N ILE A 28 -21.84 -26.30 6.24
CA ILE A 28 -22.58 -26.45 4.98
C ILE A 28 -23.49 -27.68 5.02
N ILE A 29 -22.99 -28.81 5.51
CA ILE A 29 -23.79 -30.04 5.67
C ILE A 29 -24.99 -29.79 6.58
N ILE A 30 -24.79 -29.13 7.72
CA ILE A 30 -25.87 -28.81 8.66
C ILE A 30 -26.88 -27.86 8.02
N PHE A 31 -26.45 -26.77 7.39
CA PHE A 31 -27.34 -25.82 6.71
C PHE A 31 -28.11 -26.47 5.57
N TYR A 32 -27.45 -27.29 4.75
CA TYR A 32 -28.10 -28.02 3.66
C TYR A 32 -29.12 -29.04 4.20
N THR A 33 -28.81 -29.73 5.30
CA THR A 33 -29.73 -30.65 5.96
C THR A 33 -30.94 -29.93 6.54
N ILE A 34 -30.73 -28.79 7.22
CA ILE A 34 -31.83 -27.95 7.73
C ILE A 34 -32.68 -27.44 6.57
N PHE A 35 -32.06 -26.97 5.48
CA PHE A 35 -32.75 -26.52 4.28
C PHE A 35 -33.60 -27.62 3.64
N LEU A 36 -33.09 -28.85 3.56
CA LEU A 36 -33.87 -30.00 3.09
C LEU A 36 -35.06 -30.29 4.00
N PHE A 37 -34.86 -30.26 5.33
CA PHE A 37 -35.92 -30.51 6.31
C PHE A 37 -37.01 -29.42 6.32
N THR A 38 -36.64 -28.15 6.17
CA THR A 38 -37.62 -27.06 6.06
C THR A 38 -38.33 -27.09 4.71
N SER A 39 -37.61 -27.42 3.63
CA SER A 39 -38.21 -27.55 2.29
C SER A 39 -39.21 -28.71 2.23
N SER A 40 -38.97 -29.82 2.94
CA SER A 40 -39.92 -30.94 2.99
C SER A 40 -41.25 -30.64 3.70
N ASN A 41 -41.34 -29.52 4.42
CA ASN A 41 -42.58 -29.06 5.04
C ASN A 41 -43.42 -28.15 4.12
N PHE A 42 -42.96 -27.83 2.90
CA PHE A 42 -43.75 -27.11 1.89
C PHE A 42 -44.54 -28.09 1.01
N GLU A 43 -45.81 -27.80 0.73
CA GLU A 43 -46.77 -28.67 0.00
C GLU A 43 -46.35 -29.05 -1.44
N ASN A 44 -45.29 -28.46 -1.98
CA ASN A 44 -44.84 -28.71 -3.35
C ASN A 44 -43.94 -29.96 -3.46
N ASN A 45 -44.58 -31.14 -3.46
CA ASN A 45 -43.94 -32.45 -3.45
C ASN A 45 -42.89 -32.67 -4.57
N ASN A 46 -43.03 -32.06 -5.74
CA ASN A 46 -42.11 -32.28 -6.86
C ASN A 46 -40.73 -31.63 -6.65
N PHE A 47 -40.69 -30.40 -6.11
CA PHE A 47 -39.43 -29.70 -5.87
C PHE A 47 -38.59 -30.38 -4.76
N VAL A 48 -39.26 -30.81 -3.69
CA VAL A 48 -38.66 -31.54 -2.57
C VAL A 48 -38.08 -32.88 -3.02
N ASN A 49 -38.82 -33.63 -3.84
CA ASN A 49 -38.36 -34.91 -4.37
C ASN A 49 -37.13 -34.76 -5.29
N ILE A 50 -37.08 -33.71 -6.12
CA ILE A 50 -35.90 -33.40 -6.95
C ILE A 50 -34.71 -33.04 -6.05
N LEU A 51 -34.90 -32.19 -5.04
CA LEU A 51 -33.84 -31.82 -4.09
C LEU A 51 -33.27 -33.02 -3.31
N LEU A 52 -34.16 -33.91 -2.83
CA LEU A 52 -33.77 -35.15 -2.17
C LEU A 52 -33.00 -36.08 -3.11
N SER A 53 -33.41 -36.17 -4.38
CA SER A 53 -32.72 -37.00 -5.39
C SER A 53 -31.29 -36.52 -5.70
N VAL A 54 -31.00 -35.22 -5.54
CA VAL A 54 -29.68 -34.64 -5.79
C VAL A 54 -28.81 -34.56 -4.51
N SER A 55 -29.41 -34.70 -3.33
CA SER A 55 -28.73 -34.54 -2.03
C SER A 55 -27.49 -35.41 -1.83
N ILE A 56 -27.52 -36.66 -2.29
CA ILE A 56 -26.38 -37.57 -2.19
C ILE A 56 -25.17 -37.06 -3.00
N TYR A 57 -25.41 -36.43 -4.15
CA TYR A 57 -24.35 -35.86 -4.98
C TYR A 57 -23.73 -34.62 -4.31
N VAL A 58 -24.52 -33.81 -3.60
CA VAL A 58 -24.00 -32.67 -2.83
C VAL A 58 -23.03 -33.17 -1.74
N TYR A 59 -23.39 -34.21 -1.00
CA TYR A 59 -22.48 -34.78 0.01
C TYR A 59 -21.23 -35.41 -0.60
N ILE A 60 -21.36 -36.13 -1.73
CA ILE A 60 -20.21 -36.69 -2.45
C ILE A 60 -19.27 -35.57 -2.91
N VAL A 61 -19.79 -34.49 -3.48
CA VAL A 61 -19.00 -33.33 -3.92
C VAL A 61 -18.24 -32.72 -2.74
N LEU A 62 -18.89 -32.54 -1.59
CA LEU A 62 -18.24 -32.02 -0.39
C LEU A 62 -17.12 -32.93 0.13
N ILE A 63 -17.32 -34.26 0.12
CA ILE A 63 -16.29 -35.23 0.49
C ILE A 63 -15.11 -35.18 -0.48
N VAL A 64 -15.37 -35.09 -1.79
CA VAL A 64 -14.33 -34.97 -2.81
C VAL A 64 -13.53 -33.67 -2.63
N ILE A 65 -14.20 -32.55 -2.35
CA ILE A 65 -13.54 -31.27 -2.05
C ILE A 65 -12.62 -31.42 -0.82
N PHE A 66 -13.12 -32.04 0.26
CA PHE A 66 -12.31 -32.26 1.47
C PHE A 66 -11.09 -33.16 1.21
N ALA A 67 -11.25 -34.21 0.40
CA ALA A 67 -10.14 -35.08 0.01
C ALA A 67 -9.10 -34.34 -0.86
N LEU A 68 -9.54 -33.50 -1.79
CA LEU A 68 -8.66 -32.64 -2.59
C LEU A 68 -7.91 -31.63 -1.73
N SER A 69 -8.54 -31.07 -0.69
CA SER A 69 -7.87 -30.22 0.29
C SER A 69 -6.79 -30.97 1.09
N CYS A 70 -7.07 -32.20 1.53
CA CYS A 70 -6.07 -33.04 2.20
C CYS A 70 -4.85 -33.28 1.30
N PHE A 71 -5.11 -33.61 0.03
CA PHE A 71 -4.08 -33.77 -0.99
C PHE A 71 -3.29 -32.49 -1.22
N TRP A 72 -3.96 -31.34 -1.28
CA TRP A 72 -3.34 -30.02 -1.40
C TRP A 72 -2.39 -29.71 -0.24
N ILE A 73 -2.85 -29.88 1.00
CA ILE A 73 -2.07 -29.63 2.22
C ILE A 73 -0.82 -30.52 2.28
N TYR A 74 -0.90 -31.76 1.78
CA TYR A 74 0.25 -32.66 1.70
C TYR A 74 1.39 -32.10 0.84
N PHE A 75 1.08 -31.53 -0.33
CA PHE A 75 2.09 -30.91 -1.18
C PHE A 75 2.66 -29.63 -0.57
N CYS A 76 1.83 -28.85 0.13
CA CYS A 76 2.32 -27.69 0.88
C CYS A 76 3.34 -28.09 1.93
N TYR A 77 3.03 -29.10 2.75
CA TYR A 77 3.94 -29.64 3.77
C TYR A 77 5.26 -30.12 3.19
N LYS A 78 5.22 -30.86 2.08
CA LYS A 78 6.44 -31.43 1.46
C LYS A 78 7.43 -30.35 1.04
N LYS A 79 6.93 -29.20 0.61
CA LYS A 79 7.70 -28.07 0.06
C LYS A 79 8.06 -27.00 1.09
N GLU A 80 7.51 -27.08 2.30
CA GLU A 80 7.76 -26.10 3.34
C GLU A 80 9.05 -26.42 4.10
N GLU A 81 10.00 -25.48 4.07
CA GLU A 81 11.32 -25.61 4.70
C GLU A 81 11.88 -24.25 5.10
N TYR A 82 12.52 -24.20 6.27
CA TYR A 82 13.09 -22.98 6.85
C TYR A 82 14.58 -23.16 7.07
N ILE A 83 15.40 -22.23 6.58
CA ILE A 83 16.86 -22.33 6.65
C ILE A 83 17.41 -21.06 7.30
N LEU A 84 18.17 -21.23 8.39
CA LEU A 84 18.92 -20.16 9.04
C LEU A 84 20.40 -20.28 8.69
N LYS A 85 20.95 -19.23 8.08
CA LYS A 85 22.39 -19.05 7.83
C LYS A 85 22.90 -17.87 8.66
N GLN A 86 24.22 -17.72 8.71
CA GLN A 86 24.86 -16.67 9.50
C GLN A 86 24.44 -15.25 9.07
N ASN A 87 24.15 -15.02 7.79
CA ASN A 87 23.90 -13.68 7.25
C ASN A 87 22.50 -13.55 6.62
N LYS A 88 21.79 -14.68 6.46
CA LYS A 88 20.51 -14.74 5.71
C LYS A 88 19.56 -15.79 6.27
N ILE A 89 18.26 -15.58 6.03
CA ILE A 89 17.15 -16.50 6.32
C ILE A 89 16.49 -16.88 4.99
N ILE A 90 16.25 -18.17 4.77
CA ILE A 90 15.57 -18.68 3.56
C ILE A 90 14.30 -19.41 3.97
N TYR A 91 13.21 -19.13 3.25
CA TYR A 91 11.91 -19.78 3.41
C TYR A 91 11.44 -20.35 2.07
N HIS A 92 11.32 -21.67 2.00
CA HIS A 92 10.72 -22.38 0.88
C HIS A 92 9.27 -22.70 1.18
N TYR A 93 8.37 -22.44 0.22
CA TYR A 93 6.96 -22.79 0.31
C TYR A 93 6.35 -22.98 -1.07
N GLY A 94 5.16 -23.57 -1.11
CA GLY A 94 4.42 -23.73 -2.34
C GLY A 94 3.23 -24.63 -2.17
N ASN A 95 2.57 -24.96 -3.27
CA ASN A 95 1.52 -25.96 -3.34
C ASN A 95 1.79 -26.92 -4.51
N ILE A 96 0.84 -27.75 -4.90
CA ILE A 96 1.04 -28.66 -6.05
C ILE A 96 1.38 -27.88 -7.34
N PHE A 97 0.80 -26.69 -7.50
CA PHE A 97 0.94 -25.81 -8.66
C PHE A 97 1.93 -24.67 -8.48
N SER A 98 2.56 -24.52 -7.30
CA SER A 98 3.59 -23.49 -7.09
C SER A 98 4.86 -23.98 -6.41
N ASP A 99 5.96 -23.25 -6.64
CA ASP A 99 7.26 -23.43 -5.99
C ASP A 99 7.87 -22.04 -5.77
N ASN A 100 7.93 -21.61 -4.51
CA ASN A 100 8.28 -20.25 -4.13
C ASN A 100 9.43 -20.26 -3.11
N SER A 101 10.21 -19.17 -3.10
CA SER A 101 11.32 -19.01 -2.17
C SER A 101 11.51 -17.54 -1.82
N VAL A 102 11.65 -17.25 -0.54
CA VAL A 102 12.00 -15.93 0.01
C VAL A 102 13.39 -16.04 0.65
N GLU A 103 14.27 -15.11 0.32
CA GLU A 103 15.61 -14.99 0.92
C GLU A 103 15.75 -13.59 1.52
N LEU A 104 16.11 -13.53 2.79
CA LEU A 104 16.13 -12.31 3.60
C LEU A 104 17.49 -12.16 4.28
N ASN A 105 18.16 -11.03 4.08
CA ASN A 105 19.38 -10.71 4.83
C ASN A 105 19.06 -10.29 6.26
N ILE A 106 19.92 -10.66 7.22
CA ILE A 106 19.69 -10.44 8.66
C ILE A 106 19.65 -8.95 9.02
N ASP A 107 20.49 -8.11 8.41
CA ASP A 107 20.56 -6.65 8.60
C ASP A 107 19.25 -5.91 8.22
N LYS A 108 18.38 -6.59 7.46
CA LYS A 108 17.10 -6.07 7.00
C LYS A 108 15.93 -6.45 7.91
N ILE A 109 16.15 -7.25 8.95
CA ILE A 109 15.11 -7.61 9.92
C ILE A 109 14.77 -6.40 10.78
N THR A 110 13.48 -6.18 10.99
CA THR A 110 12.97 -5.04 11.77
C THR A 110 12.19 -5.47 13.00
N GLU A 111 11.47 -6.60 12.93
CA GLU A 111 10.79 -7.17 14.08
C GLU A 111 10.76 -8.70 13.96
N VAL A 112 10.90 -9.38 15.08
CA VAL A 112 10.70 -10.83 15.17
C VAL A 112 9.68 -11.13 16.25
N THR A 113 8.66 -11.90 15.87
CA THR A 113 7.50 -12.20 16.70
C THR A 113 7.30 -13.71 16.81
N MET A 114 7.41 -14.23 18.03
CA MET A 114 7.04 -15.59 18.39
C MET A 114 5.59 -15.66 18.83
N ILE A 115 4.81 -16.55 18.22
CA ILE A 115 3.39 -16.77 18.52
C ILE A 115 3.21 -18.20 19.03
N LEU A 116 2.51 -18.33 20.15
CA LEU A 116 2.07 -19.59 20.75
C LEU A 116 0.54 -19.66 20.69
N PRO A 117 -0.06 -20.13 19.57
CA PRO A 117 -1.50 -20.20 19.44
C PRO A 117 -2.08 -21.16 20.48
N PHE A 118 -3.14 -20.76 21.18
CA PHE A 118 -3.66 -21.49 22.34
C PHE A 118 -3.88 -22.99 22.05
N VAL A 119 -4.73 -23.30 21.07
CA VAL A 119 -5.12 -24.67 20.73
C VAL A 119 -3.92 -25.47 20.19
N GLU A 120 -3.13 -24.87 19.30
CA GLU A 120 -1.98 -25.50 18.68
C GLU A 120 -0.90 -25.85 19.72
N HIS A 121 -0.53 -24.88 20.55
CA HIS A 121 0.51 -25.04 21.55
C HIS A 121 0.07 -25.98 22.68
N LEU A 122 -1.21 -25.95 23.06
CA LEU A 122 -1.76 -26.86 24.06
C LEU A 122 -1.63 -28.32 23.63
N ILE A 123 -2.05 -28.64 22.40
CA ILE A 123 -2.14 -30.01 21.89
C ILE A 123 -0.80 -30.51 21.36
N PHE A 124 -0.11 -29.70 20.54
CA PHE A 124 1.06 -30.15 19.77
C PHE A 124 2.40 -29.65 20.29
N LYS A 125 2.40 -28.71 21.25
CA LYS A 125 3.59 -28.00 21.75
C LYS A 125 4.37 -27.29 20.65
N THR A 126 3.69 -26.86 19.59
CA THR A 126 4.29 -26.09 18.51
C THR A 126 3.95 -24.61 18.58
N GLY A 127 4.69 -23.79 17.84
CA GLY A 127 4.44 -22.36 17.70
C GLY A 127 4.83 -21.84 16.33
N LYS A 128 4.79 -20.51 16.19
CA LYS A 128 5.12 -19.81 14.95
C LYS A 128 6.13 -18.70 15.21
N ILE A 129 6.99 -18.41 14.23
CA ILE A 129 7.85 -17.24 14.23
C ILE A 129 7.52 -16.42 12.99
N GLN A 130 7.20 -15.15 13.18
CA GLN A 130 6.98 -14.17 12.14
C GLN A 130 8.16 -13.21 12.11
N ILE A 131 8.77 -13.05 10.95
CA ILE A 131 9.88 -12.12 10.74
C ILE A 131 9.39 -11.02 9.81
N LYS A 132 9.49 -9.78 10.28
CA LYS A 132 9.20 -8.58 9.49
C LYS A 132 10.51 -7.92 9.08
N THR A 133 10.45 -7.25 7.94
CA THR A 133 11.63 -6.69 7.27
C THR A 133 11.37 -5.22 6.97
N ALA A 134 12.46 -4.45 6.85
CA ALA A 134 12.36 -3.15 6.22
C ALA A 134 11.74 -3.33 4.83
N GLY A 135 10.83 -2.45 4.43
CA GLY A 135 10.24 -2.45 3.09
C GLY A 135 9.36 -3.66 2.71
N SER A 136 8.67 -4.33 3.64
CA SER A 136 7.60 -5.28 3.31
C SER A 136 6.48 -5.24 4.36
N MET A 137 5.23 -5.11 3.92
CA MET A 137 4.07 -5.02 4.80
C MET A 137 3.67 -6.39 5.40
N ALA A 138 3.83 -7.47 4.64
CA ALA A 138 3.56 -8.81 5.13
C ALA A 138 4.84 -9.38 5.76
N SER A 139 4.69 -10.05 6.90
CA SER A 139 5.70 -11.03 7.34
C SER A 139 5.73 -12.14 6.29
N LYS A 140 6.60 -12.00 5.29
CA LYS A 140 6.71 -12.99 4.21
C LYS A 140 7.39 -14.27 4.67
N THR A 141 8.13 -14.17 5.76
CA THR A 141 8.82 -15.28 6.41
C THR A 141 8.06 -15.64 7.68
N ILE A 142 7.14 -16.61 7.56
CA ILE A 142 6.40 -17.19 8.68
C ILE A 142 6.85 -18.63 8.86
N PHE A 143 7.61 -18.90 9.91
CA PHE A 143 7.90 -20.25 10.31
C PHE A 143 6.72 -20.79 11.09
N SER A 144 6.12 -21.87 10.62
CA SER A 144 4.87 -22.41 11.15
C SER A 144 5.05 -23.80 11.76
N ASN A 145 4.29 -24.09 12.80
CA ASN A 145 4.25 -25.38 13.48
C ASN A 145 5.64 -25.90 13.93
N LEU A 146 6.50 -25.00 14.41
CA LEU A 146 7.85 -25.32 14.90
C LEU A 146 7.80 -26.02 16.25
N ILE A 147 8.62 -27.04 16.44
CA ILE A 147 8.96 -27.62 17.75
C ILE A 147 10.01 -26.70 18.40
N GLU A 148 10.02 -26.60 19.73
CA GLU A 148 11.03 -25.82 20.47
C GLU A 148 11.15 -24.38 19.95
N VAL A 149 10.01 -23.78 19.60
CA VAL A 149 9.93 -22.45 18.97
C VAL A 149 10.71 -21.36 19.74
N LYS A 150 10.84 -21.50 21.06
CA LYS A 150 11.62 -20.60 21.90
C LYS A 150 13.11 -20.63 21.56
N GLU A 151 13.68 -21.81 21.31
CA GLU A 151 15.09 -21.94 20.93
C GLU A 151 15.35 -21.33 19.56
N VAL A 152 14.43 -21.52 18.60
CA VAL A 152 14.54 -20.90 17.28
C VAL A 152 14.47 -19.37 17.38
N TYR A 153 13.60 -18.84 18.24
CA TYR A 153 13.49 -17.41 18.51
C TYR A 153 14.76 -16.82 19.13
N GLU A 154 15.35 -17.49 20.13
CA GLU A 154 16.61 -17.09 20.77
C GLU A 154 17.80 -17.19 19.78
N LYS A 155 17.84 -18.21 18.92
CA LYS A 155 18.86 -18.33 17.85
C LYS A 155 18.79 -17.19 16.83
N ILE A 156 17.59 -16.77 16.43
CA ILE A 156 17.44 -15.61 15.52
C ILE A 156 17.99 -14.34 16.18
N GLN A 157 17.75 -14.14 17.48
CA GLN A 157 18.34 -13.02 18.22
C GLN A 157 19.87 -13.07 18.22
N GLU A 158 20.46 -14.24 18.44
CA GLU A 158 21.90 -14.43 18.41
C GLU A 158 22.49 -14.11 17.02
N ILE A 159 21.87 -14.63 15.96
CA ILE A 159 22.28 -14.34 14.58
C ILE A 159 22.19 -12.83 14.32
N MET A 160 21.12 -12.15 14.73
CA MET A 160 21.01 -10.70 14.61
C MET A 160 22.14 -9.97 15.35
N ARG A 161 22.49 -10.39 16.58
CA ARG A 161 23.62 -9.80 17.32
C ARG A 161 24.94 -9.93 16.57
N THR A 162 25.19 -11.09 15.95
CA THR A 162 26.42 -11.30 15.17
C THR A 162 26.47 -10.48 13.87
N ASN A 163 25.35 -9.90 13.44
CA ASN A 163 25.23 -9.04 12.27
C ASN A 163 25.00 -7.55 12.63
N GLY A 164 25.43 -7.13 13.82
CA GLY A 164 25.52 -5.70 14.18
C GLY A 164 24.36 -5.14 15.01
N PHE A 165 23.35 -5.94 15.37
CA PHE A 165 22.25 -5.45 16.21
C PHE A 165 22.60 -5.45 17.70
N HIS A 166 22.27 -4.38 18.41
CA HIS A 166 22.38 -4.29 19.86
C HIS A 166 21.11 -4.90 20.49
N LEU A 167 21.14 -6.23 20.72
CA LEU A 167 20.03 -7.01 21.31
C LEU A 167 20.49 -7.76 22.56
N ARG A 168 21.09 -7.04 23.50
CA ARG A 168 21.69 -7.58 24.72
C ARG A 168 20.76 -7.48 25.93
N LYS A 169 19.72 -6.64 25.87
CA LYS A 169 18.84 -6.33 27.01
C LYS A 169 19.63 -5.77 28.19
N ASP A 170 20.58 -4.87 27.92
CA ASP A 170 21.55 -4.42 28.92
C ASP A 170 20.90 -3.76 30.15
N LYS A 171 19.96 -2.83 29.93
CA LYS A 171 19.26 -2.14 31.02
C LYS A 171 17.80 -1.85 30.67
N LEU A 172 16.88 -2.23 31.55
CA LEU A 172 15.47 -1.86 31.46
C LEU A 172 15.29 -0.38 31.81
N VAL A 173 14.74 0.39 30.89
CA VAL A 173 14.48 1.83 31.04
C VAL A 173 13.07 2.07 31.55
N GLN A 174 12.08 1.38 30.98
CA GLN A 174 10.69 1.51 31.39
C GLN A 174 9.89 0.24 31.12
N GLU A 175 9.00 -0.11 32.05
CA GLU A 175 7.96 -1.11 31.87
C GLU A 175 6.60 -0.41 31.76
N ALA A 176 5.80 -0.75 30.75
CA ALA A 176 4.50 -0.15 30.51
C ALA A 176 3.40 -1.22 30.36
N LYS A 177 2.21 -0.93 30.90
CA LYS A 177 1.02 -1.80 30.87
C LYS A 177 -0.25 -0.98 30.61
N PRO A 178 -1.24 -1.53 29.89
CA PRO A 178 -2.51 -0.83 29.66
C PRO A 178 -3.27 -0.58 30.95
N HIS A 179 -3.80 0.63 31.08
CA HIS A 179 -4.66 0.99 32.19
C HIS A 179 -6.04 0.33 32.06
N ALA A 180 -6.56 -0.23 33.15
CA ALA A 180 -7.80 -1.00 33.14
C ALA A 180 -9.03 -0.21 32.65
N LEU A 181 -9.10 1.09 32.98
CA LEU A 181 -10.19 1.95 32.50
C LEU A 181 -10.12 2.19 30.99
N GLY A 182 -8.92 2.37 30.43
CA GLY A 182 -8.76 2.54 28.98
C GLY A 182 -9.22 1.32 28.21
N VAL A 183 -8.82 0.14 28.68
CA VAL A 183 -9.26 -1.15 28.14
C VAL A 183 -10.80 -1.27 28.19
N LEU A 184 -11.42 -0.85 29.29
CA LEU A 184 -12.88 -0.90 29.44
C LEU A 184 -13.60 0.04 28.46
N PHE A 185 -13.13 1.28 28.27
CA PHE A 185 -13.74 2.21 27.32
C PHE A 185 -13.52 1.81 25.87
N GLU A 186 -12.32 1.30 25.52
CA GLU A 186 -12.03 0.80 24.18
C GLU A 186 -13.01 -0.32 23.77
N LEU A 187 -13.28 -1.26 24.69
CA LEU A 187 -14.21 -2.35 24.45
C LEU A 187 -15.68 -1.92 24.58
N GLY A 188 -15.99 -1.06 25.55
CA GLY A 188 -17.34 -0.54 25.79
C GLY A 188 -17.85 0.30 24.62
N GLY A 189 -16.99 1.09 23.98
CA GLY A 189 -17.33 1.87 22.78
C GLY A 189 -17.84 0.98 21.64
N ARG A 190 -17.23 -0.21 21.45
CA ARG A 190 -17.67 -1.18 20.42
C ARG A 190 -19.07 -1.74 20.72
N ILE A 191 -19.37 -1.99 22.00
CA ILE A 191 -20.70 -2.44 22.44
C ILE A 191 -21.73 -1.35 22.21
N ILE A 192 -21.44 -0.10 22.58
CA ILE A 192 -22.36 1.03 22.39
C ILE A 192 -22.62 1.26 20.90
N SER A 193 -21.60 1.22 20.05
CA SER A 193 -21.78 1.35 18.60
C SER A 193 -22.59 0.20 18.01
N GLY A 194 -22.33 -1.04 18.44
CA GLY A 194 -23.10 -2.21 17.99
C GLY A 194 -24.56 -2.14 18.44
N PHE A 195 -24.79 -1.69 19.67
CA PHE A 195 -26.13 -1.45 20.20
C PHE A 195 -26.86 -0.34 19.43
N LEU A 196 -26.21 0.79 19.12
CA LEU A 196 -26.80 1.86 18.31
C LEU A 196 -27.17 1.38 16.89
N ILE A 197 -26.32 0.59 16.25
CA ILE A 197 -26.62 0.00 14.93
C ILE A 197 -27.82 -0.95 15.02
N LEU A 198 -27.85 -1.82 16.04
CA LEU A 198 -28.99 -2.69 16.30
C LEU A 198 -30.28 -1.89 16.52
N VAL A 199 -30.24 -0.87 17.37
CA VAL A 199 -31.39 0.02 17.63
C VAL A 199 -31.86 0.69 16.34
N ILE A 200 -30.97 1.18 15.49
CA ILE A 200 -31.34 1.81 14.20
C ILE A 200 -31.95 0.79 13.23
N PHE A 201 -31.37 -0.41 13.12
CA PHE A 201 -31.89 -1.47 12.24
C PHE A 201 -33.28 -1.94 12.68
N PHE A 202 -33.45 -2.17 13.98
CA PHE A 202 -34.71 -2.65 14.55
C PHE A 202 -35.71 -1.52 14.83
N LEU A 203 -35.35 -0.24 14.63
CA LEU A 203 -36.27 0.87 14.89
C LEU A 203 -37.49 0.84 13.97
N ASN A 204 -37.30 0.49 12.70
CA ASN A 204 -38.41 0.33 11.74
C ASN A 204 -39.29 -0.88 12.12
N ASP A 205 -38.67 -2.02 12.45
CA ASP A 205 -39.39 -3.24 12.82
C ASP A 205 -40.13 -3.10 14.18
N LEU A 206 -39.55 -2.35 15.14
CA LEU A 206 -40.17 -2.07 16.45
C LEU A 206 -41.43 -1.20 16.33
N VAL A 207 -41.46 -0.27 15.37
CA VAL A 207 -42.65 0.56 15.08
C VAL A 207 -43.76 -0.26 14.41
N GLU A 208 -43.39 -1.27 13.62
CA GLU A 208 -44.34 -2.16 12.94
C GLU A 208 -44.91 -3.23 13.89
N LEU A 209 -44.08 -3.77 14.80
CA LEU A 209 -44.45 -4.75 15.83
C LEU A 209 -45.42 -4.21 16.90
N GLN A 210 -45.52 -2.89 17.07
CA GLN A 210 -46.47 -2.27 18.02
C GLN A 210 -47.94 -2.52 17.62
N LYS A 211 -48.22 -2.84 16.34
CA LYS A 211 -49.59 -2.99 15.82
C LYS A 211 -50.26 -4.32 16.17
N ASP A 212 -49.51 -5.37 16.52
CA ASP A 212 -50.05 -6.72 16.81
C ASP A 212 -49.50 -7.29 18.15
N ILE A 213 -49.97 -6.71 19.26
CA ILE A 213 -49.54 -7.02 20.64
C ILE A 213 -49.67 -8.52 20.99
N ASN A 214 -50.70 -9.21 20.45
CA ASN A 214 -50.97 -10.61 20.77
C ASN A 214 -50.03 -11.61 20.05
N GLU A 215 -49.57 -11.30 18.83
CA GLU A 215 -48.56 -12.13 18.16
C GLU A 215 -47.18 -11.91 18.76
N PHE A 216 -46.83 -10.67 19.13
CA PHE A 216 -45.55 -10.34 19.75
C PHE A 216 -45.30 -11.12 21.04
N GLN A 217 -46.34 -11.27 21.89
CA GLN A 217 -46.22 -12.00 23.16
C GLN A 217 -45.88 -13.50 22.95
N LYS A 218 -46.29 -14.09 21.83
CA LYS A 218 -46.00 -15.49 21.47
C LYS A 218 -44.52 -15.72 21.10
N TYR A 219 -43.87 -14.72 20.51
CA TYR A 219 -42.46 -14.78 20.09
C TYR A 219 -41.49 -14.14 21.09
N LEU A 220 -41.99 -13.44 22.10
CA LEU A 220 -41.19 -12.74 23.11
C LEU A 220 -40.17 -13.65 23.82
N TRP A 221 -40.56 -14.88 24.17
CA TRP A 221 -39.66 -15.82 24.84
C TRP A 221 -38.53 -16.31 23.90
N VAL A 222 -38.80 -16.46 22.60
CA VAL A 222 -37.77 -16.81 21.59
C VAL A 222 -36.79 -15.65 21.43
N LEU A 223 -37.30 -14.41 21.36
CA LEU A 223 -36.46 -13.21 21.31
C LEU A 223 -35.62 -13.04 22.57
N CYS A 224 -36.16 -13.31 23.76
CA CYS A 224 -35.41 -13.30 25.01
C CYS A 224 -34.35 -14.40 25.07
N LEU A 225 -34.64 -15.59 24.55
CA LEU A 225 -33.70 -16.72 24.52
C LEU A 225 -32.56 -16.43 23.52
N VAL A 226 -32.88 -16.05 22.29
CA VAL A 226 -31.89 -15.69 21.26
C VAL A 226 -31.08 -14.48 21.70
N GLY A 227 -31.73 -13.43 22.22
CA GLY A 227 -31.07 -12.25 22.79
C GLY A 227 -30.17 -12.60 23.97
N GLY A 228 -30.59 -13.52 24.85
CA GLY A 228 -29.79 -14.03 25.96
C GLY A 228 -28.54 -14.78 25.50
N ILE A 229 -28.66 -15.64 24.48
CA ILE A 229 -27.52 -16.34 23.86
C ILE A 229 -26.55 -15.34 23.24
N ILE A 230 -27.05 -14.37 22.45
CA ILE A 230 -26.22 -13.33 21.83
C ILE A 230 -25.51 -12.51 22.90
N ALA A 231 -26.22 -12.12 23.97
CA ALA A 231 -25.63 -11.38 25.09
C ALA A 231 -24.55 -12.19 25.79
N LEU A 232 -24.76 -13.49 26.03
CA LEU A 232 -23.77 -14.36 26.67
C LEU A 232 -22.51 -14.52 25.80
N ILE A 233 -22.67 -14.69 24.48
CA ILE A 233 -21.55 -14.71 23.53
C ILE A 233 -20.81 -13.37 23.54
N ALA A 234 -21.54 -12.25 23.47
CA ALA A 234 -20.96 -10.91 23.49
C ALA A 234 -20.18 -10.63 24.79
N ILE A 235 -20.73 -11.01 25.95
CA ILE A 235 -20.07 -10.90 27.25
C ILE A 235 -18.82 -11.78 27.29
N SER A 236 -18.89 -13.02 26.77
CA SER A 236 -17.74 -13.92 26.73
C SER A 236 -16.60 -13.35 25.87
N ILE A 237 -16.94 -12.82 24.69
CA ILE A 237 -15.98 -12.13 23.79
C ILE A 237 -15.40 -10.90 24.48
N PHE A 238 -16.24 -10.10 25.16
CA PHE A 238 -15.80 -8.93 25.91
C PHE A 238 -14.80 -9.29 27.02
N ILE A 239 -15.09 -10.32 27.82
CA ILE A 239 -14.21 -10.79 28.90
C ILE A 239 -12.87 -11.27 28.32
N ILE A 240 -12.89 -12.07 27.26
CA ILE A 240 -11.67 -12.57 26.62
C ILE A 240 -10.82 -11.39 26.12
N ASN A 241 -11.41 -10.43 25.41
CA ASN A 241 -10.70 -9.27 24.90
C ASN A 241 -10.19 -8.34 26.02
N TYR A 242 -10.95 -8.20 27.11
CA TYR A 242 -10.53 -7.43 28.28
C TYR A 242 -9.30 -8.05 28.94
N LEU A 243 -9.30 -9.38 29.14
CA LEU A 243 -8.16 -10.09 29.69
C LEU A 243 -6.94 -10.04 28.76
N ASP A 244 -7.17 -10.10 27.45
CA ASP A 244 -6.13 -9.98 26.43
C ASP A 244 -5.40 -8.63 26.49
N LEU A 245 -6.18 -7.54 26.46
CA LEU A 245 -5.64 -6.18 26.53
C LEU A 245 -4.97 -5.91 27.87
N LYS A 246 -5.56 -6.34 28.99
CA LYS A 246 -5.00 -6.13 30.34
C LYS A 246 -3.67 -6.84 30.56
N ARG A 247 -3.42 -7.97 29.87
CA ARG A 247 -2.18 -8.75 30.03
C ARG A 247 -1.01 -8.27 29.19
N ARG A 248 -1.20 -7.26 28.32
CA ARG A 248 -0.11 -6.73 27.51
C ARG A 248 0.95 -6.11 28.41
N LYS A 249 2.21 -6.42 28.11
CA LYS A 249 3.40 -5.91 28.80
C LYS A 249 4.37 -5.41 27.76
N TYR A 250 4.84 -4.18 27.93
CA TYR A 250 5.88 -3.61 27.09
C TYR A 250 7.09 -3.26 27.95
N GLU A 251 8.27 -3.63 27.49
CA GLU A 251 9.54 -3.45 28.17
C GLU A 251 10.49 -2.72 27.22
N VAL A 252 10.84 -1.48 27.55
CA VAL A 252 11.80 -0.69 26.79
C VAL A 252 13.16 -0.83 27.45
N TYR A 253 14.10 -1.46 26.75
CA TYR A 253 15.51 -1.53 27.11
C TYR A 253 16.29 -0.44 26.38
N THR A 254 17.54 -0.24 26.78
CA THR A 254 18.44 0.74 26.15
C THR A 254 18.66 0.49 24.66
N ASP A 255 18.57 -0.76 24.22
CA ASP A 255 18.96 -1.23 22.90
C ASP A 255 17.78 -1.83 22.10
N SER A 256 16.64 -2.07 22.76
CA SER A 256 15.54 -2.82 22.18
C SER A 256 14.22 -2.63 22.91
N ILE A 257 13.12 -2.87 22.20
CA ILE A 257 11.75 -2.88 22.75
C ILE A 257 11.25 -4.32 22.70
N PHE A 258 10.94 -4.89 23.86
CA PHE A 258 10.26 -6.17 23.98
C PHE A 258 8.81 -5.96 24.33
N TYR A 259 7.92 -6.75 23.73
CA TYR A 259 6.51 -6.71 24.10
C TYR A 259 5.89 -8.10 24.09
N THR A 260 5.00 -8.30 25.06
CA THR A 260 4.25 -9.54 25.26
C THR A 260 2.77 -9.24 25.21
N ASN A 261 2.06 -9.89 24.29
CA ASN A 261 0.62 -9.75 24.12
C ASN A 261 -0.06 -11.11 24.29
N GLY A 262 -1.38 -11.11 24.53
CA GLY A 262 -2.17 -12.33 24.45
C GLY A 262 -2.64 -12.91 25.78
N PHE A 263 -3.94 -13.20 25.91
CA PHE A 263 -4.48 -14.01 27.02
C PHE A 263 -4.39 -15.51 26.74
N LEU A 264 -5.09 -15.98 25.70
CA LEU A 264 -5.10 -17.39 25.30
C LEU A 264 -3.90 -17.73 24.42
N THR A 265 -3.74 -16.98 23.33
CA THR A 265 -2.60 -17.10 22.41
C THR A 265 -1.51 -16.15 22.87
N LYS A 266 -0.37 -16.66 23.33
CA LYS A 266 0.73 -15.81 23.81
C LYS A 266 1.60 -15.35 22.66
N ILE A 267 1.99 -14.09 22.65
CA ILE A 267 2.79 -13.46 21.60
C ILE A 267 3.97 -12.76 22.29
N TYR A 268 5.18 -13.01 21.81
CA TYR A 268 6.41 -12.41 22.29
C TYR A 268 7.16 -11.81 21.12
N SER A 269 7.53 -10.54 21.22
CA SER A 269 8.10 -9.81 20.10
C SER A 269 9.23 -8.92 20.56
N PHE A 270 10.20 -8.68 19.68
CA PHE A 270 11.21 -7.65 19.89
C PHE A 270 11.41 -6.80 18.65
N LEU A 271 11.74 -5.53 18.90
CA LEU A 271 12.07 -4.49 17.93
C LEU A 271 13.41 -3.88 18.36
N PRO A 272 14.49 -4.03 17.58
CA PRO A 272 15.76 -3.32 17.84
C PRO A 272 15.56 -1.81 17.79
N MET A 273 16.21 -1.06 18.68
CA MET A 273 16.03 0.39 18.78
C MET A 273 16.55 1.13 17.53
N GLU A 274 17.57 0.57 16.86
CA GLU A 274 18.13 1.07 15.60
C GLU A 274 17.12 1.08 14.45
N LYS A 275 16.08 0.23 14.56
CA LYS A 275 15.03 0.08 13.56
C LYS A 275 13.82 0.97 13.81
N VAL A 276 13.78 1.75 14.89
CA VAL A 276 12.66 2.67 15.19
C VAL A 276 12.69 3.90 14.28
N SER A 277 11.65 4.10 13.47
CA SER A 277 11.54 5.23 12.53
C SER A 277 10.86 6.45 13.15
N ASP A 278 9.69 6.25 13.74
CA ASP A 278 8.83 7.30 14.27
C ASP A 278 8.08 6.82 15.51
N VAL A 279 7.69 7.81 16.33
CA VAL A 279 6.83 7.62 17.48
C VAL A 279 5.67 8.60 17.35
N GLU A 280 4.46 8.06 17.37
CA GLU A 280 3.21 8.80 17.32
C GLU A 280 2.45 8.61 18.63
N ASN A 281 1.80 9.66 19.11
CA ASN A 281 0.92 9.61 20.27
C ASN A 281 -0.48 10.00 19.84
N LYS A 282 -1.42 9.08 20.04
CA LYS A 282 -2.84 9.29 19.79
C LYS A 282 -3.61 9.28 21.10
N GLN A 283 -4.54 10.20 21.23
CA GLN A 283 -5.53 10.20 22.30
C GLN A 283 -6.90 10.54 21.74
N GLY A 284 -7.84 9.61 21.88
CA GLY A 284 -9.26 9.90 21.69
C GLY A 284 -9.81 10.80 22.80
N PHE A 285 -11.06 11.21 22.66
CA PHE A 285 -11.75 12.05 23.64
C PHE A 285 -11.70 11.48 25.07
N PHE A 286 -12.13 10.22 25.24
CA PHE A 286 -12.09 9.56 26.56
C PHE A 286 -10.66 9.33 27.04
N SER A 287 -9.74 8.95 26.16
CA SER A 287 -8.33 8.77 26.54
C SER A 287 -7.73 10.07 27.07
N LYS A 288 -8.02 11.21 26.44
CA LYS A 288 -7.59 12.54 26.91
C LYS A 288 -8.17 12.90 28.27
N MET A 289 -9.46 12.61 28.50
CA MET A 289 -10.13 12.86 29.79
C MET A 289 -9.46 12.12 30.96
N PHE A 290 -8.91 10.92 30.72
CA PHE A 290 -8.29 10.08 31.74
C PHE A 290 -6.75 10.06 31.71
N GLY A 291 -6.11 10.93 30.91
CA GLY A 291 -4.64 10.96 30.77
C GLY A 291 -4.05 9.67 30.18
N LEU A 292 -4.81 8.99 29.31
CA LEU A 292 -4.41 7.75 28.66
C LEU A 292 -3.89 8.03 27.25
N HIS A 293 -2.78 7.39 26.90
CA HIS A 293 -2.04 7.60 25.66
C HIS A 293 -1.93 6.31 24.87
N ASP A 294 -2.17 6.38 23.56
CA ASP A 294 -1.82 5.31 22.63
C ASP A 294 -0.51 5.69 21.95
N ILE A 295 0.60 5.06 22.38
CA ILE A 295 1.92 5.30 21.79
C ILE A 295 2.14 4.29 20.66
N ILE A 296 2.32 4.78 19.44
CA ILE A 296 2.57 3.98 18.26
C ILE A 296 4.04 4.16 17.90
N VAL A 297 4.83 3.11 18.05
CA VAL A 297 6.23 3.09 17.63
C VAL A 297 6.28 2.37 16.30
N SER A 298 6.59 3.08 15.21
CA SER A 298 6.84 2.43 13.93
C SER A 298 8.34 2.21 13.72
N SER A 299 8.62 1.23 12.88
CA SER A 299 9.96 0.81 12.53
C SER A 299 10.16 0.88 11.02
N GLU A 300 11.41 0.75 10.57
CA GLU A 300 11.74 0.72 9.15
C GLU A 300 10.84 -0.28 8.41
N GLY A 301 10.19 0.16 7.34
CA GLY A 301 9.23 -0.64 6.57
C GLY A 301 7.78 -0.24 6.74
N VAL A 302 6.96 -0.62 5.75
CA VAL A 302 5.59 -0.11 5.63
C VAL A 302 4.65 -0.89 6.55
N ASP A 303 3.86 -0.15 7.35
CA ASP A 303 2.89 -0.71 8.32
C ASP A 303 3.52 -1.52 9.47
N ASN A 304 4.82 -1.35 9.74
CA ASN A 304 5.48 -2.07 10.83
C ASN A 304 5.42 -1.29 12.15
N GLN A 305 4.37 -1.50 12.93
CA GLN A 305 4.04 -0.72 14.13
C GLN A 305 3.85 -1.57 15.38
N VAL A 306 4.34 -1.06 16.50
CA VAL A 306 4.06 -1.54 17.85
C VAL A 306 3.18 -0.51 18.54
N VAL A 307 1.96 -0.89 18.89
CA VAL A 307 0.99 0.00 19.56
C VAL A 307 0.95 -0.32 21.06
N PHE A 308 1.30 0.66 21.87
CA PHE A 308 1.19 0.68 23.32
C PHE A 308 -0.12 1.40 23.68
N SER A 309 -1.21 0.64 23.80
CA SER A 309 -2.55 1.21 23.98
C SER A 309 -2.87 1.52 25.44
N ASN A 310 -3.52 2.65 25.70
CA ASN A 310 -4.05 3.04 27.02
C ASN A 310 -2.98 3.22 28.13
N MET A 311 -1.86 3.87 27.82
CA MET A 311 -0.75 4.13 28.77
C MET A 311 -0.99 5.38 29.63
N THR A 312 -0.72 5.32 30.93
CA THR A 312 -0.81 6.49 31.85
C THR A 312 0.42 7.41 31.79
N GLU A 313 1.59 6.86 31.41
CA GLU A 313 2.87 7.59 31.35
C GLU A 313 3.38 7.74 29.90
N GLY A 314 2.46 7.91 28.95
CA GLY A 314 2.78 7.92 27.52
C GLY A 314 3.79 8.99 27.12
N GLU A 315 3.71 10.20 27.68
CA GLU A 315 4.67 11.27 27.36
C GLU A 315 6.09 10.94 27.79
N THR A 316 6.26 10.36 28.97
CA THR A 316 7.57 9.91 29.48
C THR A 316 8.12 8.79 28.60
N LEU A 317 7.26 7.85 28.18
CA LEU A 317 7.63 6.77 27.28
C LEU A 317 8.14 7.29 25.93
N ILE A 318 7.46 8.27 25.33
CA ILE A 318 7.91 8.90 24.09
C ILE A 318 9.28 9.56 24.29
N LYS A 319 9.46 10.31 25.37
CA LYS A 319 10.73 11.00 25.67
C LYS A 319 11.87 10.00 25.83
N ASN A 320 11.64 8.89 26.55
CA ASN A 320 12.61 7.84 26.74
C ASN A 320 12.99 7.16 25.42
N ILE A 321 12.02 6.79 24.58
CA ILE A 321 12.29 6.17 23.27
C ILE A 321 13.06 7.14 22.37
N LYS A 322 12.68 8.43 22.35
CA LYS A 322 13.40 9.46 21.59
C LYS A 322 14.86 9.58 22.05
N TYR A 323 15.09 9.64 23.36
CA TYR A 323 16.43 9.74 23.94
C TYR A 323 17.31 8.53 23.59
N LEU A 324 16.78 7.31 23.71
CA LEU A 324 17.52 6.09 23.42
C LEU A 324 17.89 5.97 21.94
N LYS A 325 16.97 6.34 21.06
CA LYS A 325 17.24 6.39 19.62
C LYS A 325 18.39 7.34 19.30
N ASP A 326 18.36 8.54 19.88
CA ASP A 326 19.42 9.53 19.67
C ASP A 326 20.76 9.01 20.21
N ALA A 327 20.78 8.36 21.38
CA ALA A 327 22.02 7.83 21.98
C ALA A 327 22.69 6.73 21.14
N ILE A 328 21.94 5.78 20.58
CA ILE A 328 22.52 4.68 19.79
C ILE A 328 23.09 5.19 18.46
N THR A 329 22.39 6.13 17.82
CA THR A 329 22.84 6.74 16.56
C THR A 329 24.22 7.38 16.71
N LEU A 330 24.52 7.92 17.90
CA LEU A 330 25.79 8.55 18.24
C LEU A 330 26.91 7.56 18.56
N THR A 331 26.58 6.33 18.98
CA THR A 331 27.57 5.31 19.36
C THR A 331 28.14 4.58 18.14
N GLU A 332 27.32 4.33 17.10
CA GLU A 332 27.78 3.74 15.82
C GLU A 332 28.85 4.61 15.14
N THR A 333 28.56 5.91 15.10
CA THR A 333 29.44 7.03 15.40
C THR A 333 30.93 6.77 15.58
N GLU A 334 31.21 6.67 16.87
CA GLU A 334 32.51 6.66 17.49
C GLU A 334 33.21 5.32 17.26
N VAL A 335 32.45 4.23 17.05
CA VAL A 335 33.01 2.91 16.71
C VAL A 335 33.66 2.89 15.32
N LEU A 336 33.22 3.75 14.40
CA LEU A 336 33.85 3.89 13.08
C LEU A 336 35.08 4.79 13.08
N GLU A 337 35.27 5.66 14.08
CA GLU A 337 36.38 6.63 14.07
C GLU A 337 37.52 6.40 15.08
N GLU A 338 37.36 5.71 16.21
CA GLU A 338 38.51 5.55 17.13
C GLU A 338 38.66 4.15 17.73
N LYS A 339 39.71 3.45 17.27
CA LYS A 339 40.55 2.66 18.19
C LYS A 339 41.40 3.66 18.98
N VAL A 340 41.13 3.79 20.28
CA VAL A 340 42.08 3.92 21.42
C VAL A 340 41.55 4.89 22.50
N GLU A 341 41.55 4.34 23.73
CA GLU A 341 41.57 4.96 25.08
C GLU A 341 40.26 5.35 25.79
N GLU A 342 40.05 4.63 26.91
CA GLU A 342 39.08 4.87 27.96
C GLU A 342 39.23 6.27 28.58
N LYS A 343 38.17 7.08 28.52
CA LYS A 343 37.99 8.21 29.46
C LYS A 343 36.59 8.24 30.04
N LYS A 344 36.58 8.61 31.33
CA LYS A 344 35.44 8.62 32.26
C LYS A 344 34.33 9.55 31.79
N VAL A 345 33.11 9.05 31.92
CA VAL A 345 31.84 9.78 31.78
C VAL A 345 31.71 10.72 32.98
N ASP A 346 31.97 12.01 32.80
CA ASP A 346 31.30 13.14 33.44
C ASP A 346 31.82 14.46 32.84
N GLU A 347 30.88 15.35 32.48
CA GLU A 347 31.08 16.74 32.03
C GLU A 347 31.93 17.02 30.77
N VAL A 348 31.36 16.90 29.56
CA VAL A 348 31.59 17.89 28.48
C VAL A 348 30.31 18.06 27.64
N VAL A 349 29.69 19.22 27.76
CA VAL A 349 28.81 19.81 26.74
C VAL A 349 29.69 20.24 25.59
N GLY A 350 29.53 19.61 24.42
CA GLY A 350 30.29 19.96 23.22
C GLY A 350 30.19 18.86 22.17
N PHE A 351 29.08 18.86 21.42
CA PHE A 351 28.82 17.86 20.39
C PHE A 351 29.53 18.25 19.08
N THR A 352 30.52 17.46 18.65
CA THR A 352 30.99 17.40 17.27
C THR A 352 30.85 15.96 16.79
N ASP A 353 29.91 15.75 15.88
CA ASP A 353 29.49 14.44 15.35
C ASP A 353 30.24 14.18 14.04
N LYS A 354 31.01 13.09 13.99
CA LYS A 354 31.77 12.62 12.82
C LYS A 354 31.36 11.20 12.44
N THR A 355 30.08 11.01 12.07
CA THR A 355 29.67 9.79 11.37
C THR A 355 29.83 10.04 9.89
N ASP A 356 30.68 9.25 9.24
CA ASP A 356 30.90 9.29 7.80
C ASP A 356 29.74 8.67 7.01
N PHE A 357 28.61 9.38 7.00
CA PHE A 357 27.91 9.76 5.77
C PHE A 357 27.45 11.20 5.98
N ALA A 358 28.34 12.16 5.73
CA ALA A 358 28.16 13.60 5.88
C ALA A 358 26.94 14.13 5.08
N GLY A 359 25.73 13.92 5.61
CA GLY A 359 24.60 14.79 5.33
C GLY A 359 24.81 16.05 6.16
N ASN A 360 24.83 17.21 5.51
CA ASN A 360 25.02 18.50 6.18
C ASN A 360 23.68 18.93 6.83
N TYR A 361 23.21 18.14 7.80
CA TYR A 361 21.95 18.38 8.51
C TYR A 361 22.10 19.57 9.46
N ASP A 362 21.24 20.57 9.33
CA ASP A 362 21.18 21.67 10.29
C ASP A 362 20.45 21.23 11.58
N ARG A 363 21.21 20.78 12.58
CA ARG A 363 20.68 20.42 13.90
C ARG A 363 20.48 21.61 14.83
N GLN A 364 20.84 22.82 14.43
CA GLN A 364 20.72 24.03 15.27
C GLN A 364 19.41 24.78 15.02
N PHE A 365 18.91 24.77 13.80
CA PHE A 365 17.65 25.41 13.46
C PHE A 365 16.45 24.76 14.18
N SER A 366 15.70 25.57 14.93
CA SER A 366 14.44 25.20 15.55
C SER A 366 13.39 26.29 15.33
N ALA A 367 12.17 25.91 14.96
CA ALA A 367 11.09 26.85 14.72
C ALA A 367 9.72 26.22 14.98
N THR A 368 8.78 27.05 15.41
CA THR A 368 7.36 26.67 15.61
C THR A 368 6.48 27.47 14.67
N TYR A 369 5.61 26.79 13.96
CA TYR A 369 4.65 27.36 13.01
C TYR A 369 3.22 26.98 13.37
N SER A 370 2.29 27.82 12.93
CA SER A 370 0.85 27.59 13.01
C SER A 370 0.17 27.98 11.70
N MET A 371 -1.08 27.54 11.52
CA MET A 371 -1.86 27.92 10.33
C MET A 371 -2.19 29.42 10.31
N TYR A 372 -2.13 30.05 9.14
CA TYR A 372 -2.42 31.48 9.00
C TYR A 372 -3.93 31.76 8.88
N LEU A 373 -4.52 32.34 9.93
CA LEU A 373 -5.97 32.54 10.07
C LEU A 373 -6.64 33.23 8.86
N PRO A 374 -6.14 34.38 8.32
CA PRO A 374 -6.80 35.04 7.19
C PRO A 374 -6.94 34.15 5.95
N ARG A 375 -5.93 33.31 5.68
CA ARG A 375 -5.95 32.36 4.56
C ARG A 375 -6.98 31.26 4.79
N VAL A 376 -7.12 30.77 6.03
CA VAL A 376 -8.11 29.75 6.40
C VAL A 376 -9.54 30.27 6.24
N ILE A 377 -9.80 31.52 6.65
CA ILE A 377 -11.12 32.15 6.50
C ILE A 377 -11.53 32.23 5.02
N VAL A 378 -10.66 32.79 4.16
CA VAL A 378 -10.94 32.91 2.72
C VAL A 378 -11.14 31.54 2.06
N THR A 379 -10.32 30.55 2.45
CA THR A 379 -10.44 29.19 1.94
C THR A 379 -11.78 28.56 2.35
N SER A 380 -12.24 28.81 3.58
CA SER A 380 -13.52 28.31 4.09
C SER A 380 -14.72 28.87 3.32
N VAL A 381 -14.69 30.17 3.02
CA VAL A 381 -15.71 30.84 2.19
C VAL A 381 -15.73 30.27 0.76
N PHE A 382 -14.55 30.06 0.16
CA PHE A 382 -14.44 29.47 -1.17
C PHE A 382 -15.00 28.05 -1.22
N TYR A 383 -14.68 27.21 -0.23
CA TYR A 383 -15.24 25.85 -0.13
C TYR A 383 -16.76 25.87 0.05
N GLY A 384 -17.28 26.74 0.91
CA GLY A 384 -18.73 26.92 1.07
C GLY A 384 -19.40 27.27 -0.25
N PHE A 385 -18.78 28.14 -1.05
CA PHE A 385 -19.28 28.52 -2.38
C PHE A 385 -19.30 27.31 -3.34
N CYS A 386 -18.20 26.59 -3.47
CA CYS A 386 -18.13 25.41 -4.33
C CYS A 386 -19.17 24.34 -3.96
N ILE A 387 -19.38 24.06 -2.67
CA ILE A 387 -20.38 23.09 -2.22
C ILE A 387 -21.79 23.58 -2.55
N SER A 388 -22.09 24.86 -2.35
CA SER A 388 -23.41 25.43 -2.66
C SER A 388 -23.74 25.34 -4.16
N VAL A 389 -22.75 25.59 -5.03
CA VAL A 389 -22.89 25.45 -6.49
C VAL A 389 -23.09 23.99 -6.89
N PHE A 390 -22.34 23.06 -6.28
CA PHE A 390 -22.51 21.63 -6.55
C PHE A 390 -23.90 21.13 -6.16
N VAL A 391 -24.38 21.51 -4.97
CA VAL A 391 -25.71 21.12 -4.51
C VAL A 391 -26.81 21.78 -5.34
N PHE A 392 -26.59 23.01 -5.84
CA PHE A 392 -27.50 23.65 -6.79
C PHE A 392 -27.70 22.82 -8.06
N PHE A 393 -26.62 22.28 -8.65
CA PHE A 393 -26.74 21.43 -9.84
C PHE A 393 -27.55 20.15 -9.56
N TYR A 394 -27.54 19.65 -8.33
CA TYR A 394 -28.29 18.45 -7.94
C TYR A 394 -29.76 18.73 -7.62
N ILE A 395 -30.05 19.78 -6.85
CA ILE A 395 -31.40 20.11 -6.38
C ILE A 395 -32.17 20.95 -7.42
N GLN A 396 -31.46 21.61 -8.36
CA GLN A 396 -32.00 22.48 -9.39
C GLN A 396 -32.93 23.59 -8.86
N ASN A 397 -32.74 24.00 -7.61
CA ASN A 397 -33.56 25.02 -6.96
C ASN A 397 -32.68 26.10 -6.33
N ILE A 398 -32.83 27.33 -6.83
CA ILE A 398 -32.01 28.47 -6.46
C ILE A 398 -32.25 28.96 -5.02
N GLY A 399 -33.44 28.70 -4.46
CA GLY A 399 -33.83 29.15 -3.12
C GLY A 399 -33.02 28.49 -1.99
N TYR A 400 -32.42 27.32 -2.25
CA TYR A 400 -31.60 26.60 -1.27
C TYR A 400 -30.11 26.97 -1.33
N ILE A 401 -29.65 27.72 -2.34
CA ILE A 401 -28.22 28.05 -2.48
C ILE A 401 -27.71 28.84 -1.28
N LEU A 402 -28.42 29.91 -0.89
CA LEU A 402 -27.97 30.82 0.15
C LEU A 402 -27.98 30.16 1.55
N PRO A 403 -29.02 29.41 1.96
CA PRO A 403 -29.00 28.65 3.22
C PRO A 403 -27.89 27.59 3.25
N ILE A 404 -27.71 26.83 2.17
CA ILE A 404 -26.67 25.79 2.09
C ILE A 404 -25.28 26.41 2.12
N PHE A 405 -25.06 27.49 1.37
CA PHE A 405 -23.82 28.26 1.43
C PHE A 405 -23.50 28.73 2.85
N GLY A 406 -24.49 29.31 3.56
CA GLY A 406 -24.33 29.78 4.94
C GLY A 406 -23.95 28.65 5.90
N ILE A 407 -24.70 27.54 5.88
CA ILE A 407 -24.44 26.38 6.74
C ILE A 407 -23.08 25.75 6.43
N CYS A 408 -22.78 25.47 5.16
CA CYS A 408 -21.51 24.86 4.76
C CYS A 408 -20.32 25.76 5.10
N THR A 409 -20.42 27.06 4.83
CA THR A 409 -19.37 28.03 5.18
C THR A 409 -19.15 28.07 6.69
N LEU A 410 -20.22 28.13 7.48
CA LEU A 410 -20.14 28.16 8.94
C LEU A 410 -19.44 26.91 9.50
N VAL A 411 -19.84 25.72 9.04
CA VAL A 411 -19.24 24.46 9.48
C VAL A 411 -17.75 24.39 9.12
N VAL A 412 -17.37 24.73 7.89
CA VAL A 412 -15.96 24.72 7.45
C VAL A 412 -15.15 25.79 8.20
N LEU A 413 -15.74 26.95 8.46
CA LEU A 413 -15.08 28.04 9.18
C LEU A 413 -14.86 27.72 10.65
N ILE A 414 -15.83 27.13 11.35
CA ILE A 414 -15.66 26.65 12.73
C ILE A 414 -14.52 25.65 12.78
N LYS A 415 -14.51 24.66 11.88
CA LYS A 415 -13.42 23.69 11.78
C LYS A 415 -12.08 24.39 11.52
N GLY A 416 -12.02 25.33 10.58
CA GLY A 416 -10.81 26.07 10.25
C GLY A 416 -10.25 26.88 11.44
N ILE A 417 -11.11 27.51 12.25
CA ILE A 417 -10.69 28.24 13.45
C ILE A 417 -10.14 27.26 14.50
N LEU A 418 -10.80 26.12 14.71
CA LEU A 418 -10.29 25.07 15.59
C LEU A 418 -8.91 24.58 15.09
N ASP A 419 -8.78 24.34 13.79
CA ASP A 419 -7.53 23.88 13.19
C ASP A 419 -6.40 24.91 13.38
N VAL A 420 -6.69 26.21 13.29
CA VAL A 420 -5.69 27.28 13.52
C VAL A 420 -5.22 27.32 14.98
N ASN A 421 -6.14 27.17 15.92
CA ASN A 421 -5.82 27.31 17.35
C ASN A 421 -5.15 26.07 17.93
N PHE A 422 -5.45 24.89 17.36
CA PHE A 422 -5.02 23.61 17.94
C PHE A 422 -3.99 22.86 17.10
N ASN A 423 -3.70 23.24 15.84
CA ASN A 423 -2.57 22.66 15.09
C ASN A 423 -1.28 23.47 15.29
N THR A 424 -0.25 22.79 15.78
CA THR A 424 1.12 23.31 15.89
C THR A 424 2.08 22.45 15.08
N PHE A 425 2.97 23.09 14.34
CA PHE A 425 4.01 22.46 13.54
C PHE A 425 5.37 22.84 14.12
N ILE A 426 6.22 21.87 14.41
CA ILE A 426 7.49 22.12 15.11
C ILE A 426 8.62 21.53 14.27
N VAL A 427 9.67 22.31 14.09
CA VAL A 427 10.97 21.86 13.60
C VAL A 427 11.91 21.98 14.78
N ASP A 428 12.41 20.85 15.29
CA ASP A 428 13.32 20.78 16.44
C ASP A 428 14.67 20.20 15.99
N LYS A 429 15.67 20.10 16.87
CA LYS A 429 17.06 19.73 16.54
C LYS A 429 17.16 18.49 15.66
N ASN A 430 16.53 17.38 16.04
CA ASN A 430 16.58 16.10 15.33
C ASN A 430 15.23 15.69 14.72
N THR A 431 14.18 16.49 14.90
CA THR A 431 12.81 16.08 14.57
C THR A 431 11.99 17.14 13.84
N VAL A 432 11.01 16.66 13.08
CA VAL A 432 9.92 17.44 12.51
C VAL A 432 8.63 16.87 13.09
N GLU A 433 7.78 17.73 13.65
CA GLU A 433 6.61 17.33 14.41
C GLU A 433 5.34 18.05 13.95
N HIS A 434 4.22 17.34 14.04
CA HIS A 434 2.87 17.89 13.94
C HIS A 434 2.09 17.52 15.21
N ARG A 435 1.47 18.51 15.84
CA ARG A 435 0.67 18.38 17.07
C ARG A 435 -0.71 18.96 16.84
N TYR A 436 -1.75 18.22 17.20
CA TYR A 436 -3.13 18.69 17.29
C TYR A 436 -3.68 18.43 18.68
N GLU A 437 -4.11 19.47 19.40
CA GLU A 437 -4.44 19.38 20.83
C GLU A 437 -5.83 19.94 21.19
N PHE A 438 -6.90 19.47 20.54
CA PHE A 438 -8.29 19.85 20.88
C PHE A 438 -9.01 18.79 21.73
N LEU A 439 -10.17 18.27 21.28
CA LEU A 439 -10.88 17.15 21.91
C LEU A 439 -10.16 15.82 21.72
N THR A 440 -9.25 15.76 20.76
CA THR A 440 -8.32 14.66 20.54
C THR A 440 -6.90 15.18 20.61
N ASN A 441 -5.96 14.29 20.92
CA ASN A 441 -4.54 14.57 20.79
C ASN A 441 -3.99 13.73 19.64
N ASN A 442 -3.28 14.38 18.72
CA ASN A 442 -2.53 13.69 17.69
C ASN A 442 -1.16 14.33 17.58
N HIS A 443 -0.13 13.61 17.98
CA HIS A 443 1.25 14.06 17.90
C HIS A 443 2.04 13.06 17.07
N LYS A 444 2.54 13.54 15.93
CA LYS A 444 3.36 12.77 15.01
C LYS A 444 4.74 13.38 14.89
N THR A 445 5.78 12.55 14.96
CA THR A 445 7.18 12.98 14.92
C THR A 445 7.98 12.17 13.90
N PHE A 446 8.69 12.83 13.00
CA PHE A 446 9.72 12.22 12.16
C PHE A 446 11.11 12.65 12.58
N THR A 447 12.07 11.75 12.54
CA THR A 447 13.49 12.13 12.67
C THR A 447 14.03 12.60 11.32
N ILE A 448 14.88 13.62 11.34
CA ILE A 448 15.34 14.31 10.13
C ILE A 448 16.14 13.42 9.18
N ASP A 449 16.84 12.42 9.70
CA ASP A 449 17.65 11.45 8.97
C ASP A 449 16.79 10.48 8.12
N LYS A 450 15.56 10.19 8.59
CA LYS A 450 14.61 9.31 7.91
C LYS A 450 13.75 10.04 6.89
N ILE A 451 13.79 11.37 6.85
CA ILE A 451 13.04 12.15 5.86
C ILE A 451 13.61 11.90 4.46
N THR A 452 12.77 11.41 3.56
CA THR A 452 13.20 11.02 2.20
C THR A 452 12.89 12.03 1.13
N GLY A 453 11.83 12.81 1.33
CA GLY A 453 11.38 13.81 0.40
C GLY A 453 10.67 14.96 1.09
N VAL A 454 10.86 16.15 0.56
CA VAL A 454 10.19 17.38 0.98
C VAL A 454 9.48 17.98 -0.22
N GLU A 455 8.17 18.22 -0.09
CA GLU A 455 7.35 18.82 -1.13
C GLU A 455 6.73 20.12 -0.61
N PHE A 456 7.10 21.25 -1.22
CA PHE A 456 6.48 22.55 -0.98
C PHE A 456 5.32 22.75 -1.96
N LYS A 457 4.16 23.17 -1.46
CA LYS A 457 2.95 23.45 -2.24
C LYS A 457 2.48 24.87 -2.04
N GLU A 458 2.17 25.55 -3.13
CA GLU A 458 1.59 26.88 -3.15
C GLU A 458 0.48 26.95 -4.21
N ASN A 459 -0.73 27.30 -3.81
CA ASN A 459 -1.81 27.63 -4.74
C ASN A 459 -1.95 29.17 -4.93
N ILE A 460 -2.95 29.61 -5.69
CA ILE A 460 -3.20 31.05 -5.92
C ILE A 460 -3.48 31.80 -4.61
N ILE A 461 -4.27 31.22 -3.71
CA ILE A 461 -4.59 31.83 -2.40
C ILE A 461 -3.30 31.96 -1.56
N ASP A 462 -2.44 30.95 -1.61
CA ASP A 462 -1.16 30.95 -0.91
C ASP A 462 -0.23 32.08 -1.40
N LYS A 463 -0.23 32.35 -2.71
CA LYS A 463 0.52 33.48 -3.29
C LYS A 463 0.00 34.84 -2.79
N ILE A 464 -1.32 35.01 -2.69
CA ILE A 464 -1.95 36.24 -2.20
C ILE A 464 -1.59 36.48 -0.72
N PHE A 465 -1.68 35.44 0.10
CA PHE A 465 -1.43 35.55 1.55
C PHE A 465 0.04 35.34 1.95
N LYS A 466 0.95 35.08 1.00
CA LYS A 466 2.35 34.68 1.24
C LYS A 466 2.42 33.51 2.23
N THR A 467 1.61 32.49 2.00
CA THR A 467 1.60 31.24 2.75
C THR A 467 2.12 30.10 1.89
N CYS A 468 2.43 28.96 2.48
CA CYS A 468 2.73 27.73 1.77
C CYS A 468 2.33 26.51 2.61
N SER A 469 2.37 25.34 2.00
CA SER A 469 2.28 24.06 2.72
C SER A 469 3.53 23.23 2.44
N VAL A 470 4.00 22.48 3.43
CA VAL A 470 5.17 21.59 3.30
C VAL A 470 4.75 20.18 3.67
N LYS A 471 5.09 19.22 2.82
CA LYS A 471 4.83 17.80 3.04
C LYS A 471 6.16 17.08 3.21
N PHE A 472 6.32 16.40 4.33
CA PHE A 472 7.47 15.55 4.64
C PHE A 472 7.10 14.08 4.49
N LEU A 473 7.94 13.33 3.78
CA LEU A 473 7.92 11.86 3.76
C LEU A 473 9.06 11.29 4.58
N SER A 474 8.83 10.14 5.20
CA SER A 474 9.82 9.43 5.99
C SER A 474 9.80 7.93 5.69
N ILE A 475 10.96 7.28 5.64
CA ILE A 475 11.04 5.81 5.59
C ILE A 475 10.52 5.21 6.89
N GLY A 476 9.59 4.25 6.79
CA GLY A 476 8.94 3.61 7.94
C GLY A 476 7.84 4.46 8.59
N GLY A 477 7.67 5.72 8.18
CA GLY A 477 6.67 6.61 8.75
C GLY A 477 5.23 6.20 8.40
N ASN A 478 4.34 6.29 9.39
CA ASN A 478 2.90 6.01 9.19
C ASN A 478 2.16 7.19 8.54
N GLY A 479 2.43 7.48 7.28
CA GLY A 479 1.82 8.59 6.52
C GLY A 479 2.72 9.80 6.36
N TYR A 480 2.14 10.99 6.19
CA TYR A 480 2.90 12.23 5.99
C TYR A 480 2.85 13.12 7.22
N ILE A 481 3.84 14.03 7.36
CA ILE A 481 3.69 15.23 8.18
C ILE A 481 3.45 16.40 7.22
N ASN A 482 2.31 17.08 7.37
CA ASN A 482 1.93 18.19 6.52
C ASN A 482 1.86 19.48 7.35
N PHE A 483 2.74 20.42 7.05
CA PHE A 483 2.61 21.78 7.50
C PHE A 483 1.66 22.47 6.53
N VAL A 484 0.52 22.95 7.00
CA VAL A 484 -0.54 23.44 6.12
C VAL A 484 -0.75 24.93 6.37
N SER A 485 -0.87 25.73 5.31
CA SER A 485 -1.22 27.16 5.40
C SER A 485 -0.26 28.02 6.24
N ILE A 486 1.01 27.67 6.35
CA ILE A 486 1.95 28.38 7.20
C ILE A 486 2.46 29.65 6.51
N LYS A 487 2.76 30.69 7.30
CA LYS A 487 3.31 31.94 6.77
C LYS A 487 4.76 31.72 6.30
N LYS A 488 5.06 32.19 5.09
CA LYS A 488 6.39 32.06 4.49
C LYS A 488 7.28 33.24 4.87
N THR A 489 8.40 32.97 5.54
CA THR A 489 9.52 33.93 5.70
C THR A 489 10.44 33.85 4.47
N ALA A 490 11.34 34.83 4.31
CA ALA A 490 12.25 34.88 3.16
C ALA A 490 13.21 33.67 3.10
N THR A 491 13.66 33.17 4.25
CA THR A 491 14.59 32.05 4.39
C THR A 491 13.91 30.70 4.54
N PHE A 492 12.57 30.66 4.64
CA PHE A 492 11.81 29.48 5.05
C PHE A 492 12.16 28.21 4.27
N TYR A 493 12.28 28.29 2.95
CA TYR A 493 12.61 27.10 2.15
C TYR A 493 14.02 26.60 2.43
N ASP A 494 14.99 27.50 2.48
CA ASP A 494 16.39 27.14 2.71
C ASP A 494 16.59 26.57 4.11
N ASP A 495 15.89 27.12 5.12
CA ASP A 495 15.95 26.63 6.50
C ASP A 495 15.40 25.19 6.60
N ILE A 496 14.26 24.91 5.97
CA ILE A 496 13.67 23.56 5.94
C ILE A 496 14.51 22.59 5.11
N LEU A 497 15.08 23.03 3.99
CA LEU A 497 15.92 22.17 3.14
C LEU A 497 17.22 21.79 3.84
N LYS A 498 17.92 22.75 4.46
CA LYS A 498 19.11 22.48 5.26
C LYS A 498 18.81 21.54 6.43
N LYS A 499 17.61 21.66 7.01
CA LYS A 499 17.18 20.77 8.09
C LYS A 499 17.18 19.29 7.69
N VAL A 500 16.88 19.00 6.43
CA VAL A 500 16.86 17.65 5.87
C VAL A 500 18.14 17.28 5.11
N GLY A 501 19.21 18.09 5.27
CA GLY A 501 20.52 17.85 4.66
C GLY A 501 20.61 18.26 3.19
N ILE A 502 19.73 19.14 2.71
CA ILE A 502 19.71 19.65 1.34
C ILE A 502 20.21 21.11 1.34
N ASP A 503 21.42 21.34 0.84
CA ASP A 503 21.96 22.70 0.65
C ASP A 503 21.79 23.15 -0.80
N LYS A 504 20.97 24.19 -1.00
CA LYS A 504 20.70 24.75 -2.32
C LYS A 504 21.88 25.52 -2.92
N LYS A 505 22.92 25.82 -2.13
CA LYS A 505 24.11 26.51 -2.62
C LYS A 505 25.05 25.60 -3.43
N GLU A 506 24.76 24.31 -3.54
CA GLU A 506 25.49 23.39 -4.40
C GLU A 506 25.33 23.78 -5.89
N ASP A 507 26.39 23.55 -6.68
CA ASP A 507 26.32 23.69 -8.13
C ASP A 507 25.23 22.75 -8.69
N PHE A 508 24.44 23.28 -9.62
CA PHE A 508 23.35 22.56 -10.26
C PHE A 508 23.45 22.61 -11.77
N GLU A 509 22.94 21.57 -12.40
CA GLU A 509 22.74 21.48 -13.84
C GLU A 509 21.24 21.51 -14.15
N ASP A 510 20.81 22.48 -14.95
CA ASP A 510 19.45 22.50 -15.47
C ASP A 510 19.29 21.38 -16.52
N VAL A 511 18.30 20.52 -16.30
CA VAL A 511 17.94 19.47 -17.28
C VAL A 511 17.12 20.11 -18.40
N GLU A 512 17.55 19.91 -19.63
CA GLU A 512 16.91 20.51 -20.80
C GLU A 512 15.49 19.97 -21.05
N VAL A 513 14.53 20.90 -21.17
CA VAL A 513 13.10 20.62 -21.39
C VAL A 513 12.71 21.04 -22.81
N VAL A 514 12.33 20.07 -23.64
CA VAL A 514 12.01 20.24 -25.07
C VAL A 514 10.52 20.03 -25.30
N PHE A 515 9.70 21.01 -24.89
CA PHE A 515 8.27 21.03 -25.17
C PHE A 515 7.97 21.70 -26.52
N ASN A 516 7.47 20.93 -27.47
CA ASN A 516 6.99 21.41 -28.77
C ASN A 516 5.81 20.54 -29.26
N LEU A 517 5.11 20.98 -30.31
CA LEU A 517 3.93 20.27 -30.82
C LEU A 517 4.23 18.82 -31.19
N LYS A 518 5.40 18.56 -31.81
CA LYS A 518 5.86 17.21 -32.17
C LYS A 518 5.94 16.33 -30.92
N ASN A 519 6.69 16.75 -29.89
CA ASN A 519 6.87 15.97 -28.67
C ASN A 519 5.57 15.84 -27.86
N PHE A 520 4.69 16.85 -27.87
CA PHE A 520 3.37 16.77 -27.24
C PHE A 520 2.50 15.68 -27.89
N ILE A 521 2.45 15.62 -29.22
CA ILE A 521 1.71 14.58 -29.96
C ILE A 521 2.34 13.21 -29.68
N LEU A 522 3.67 13.10 -29.72
CA LEU A 522 4.37 11.82 -29.51
C LEU A 522 4.20 11.28 -28.07
N GLU A 523 4.11 12.16 -27.06
CA GLU A 523 3.78 11.73 -25.69
C GLU A 523 2.37 11.15 -25.58
N ASN A 524 1.42 11.73 -26.31
CA ASN A 524 0.00 11.38 -26.28
C ASN A 524 -0.43 10.39 -27.38
N ILE A 525 0.49 9.91 -28.21
CA ILE A 525 0.17 9.13 -29.42
C ILE A 525 -0.62 7.86 -29.12
N LEU A 526 -0.33 7.19 -28.00
CA LEU A 526 -1.04 5.98 -27.60
C LEU A 526 -2.50 6.31 -27.27
N SER A 527 -2.73 7.38 -26.49
CA SER A 527 -4.08 7.85 -26.16
C SER A 527 -4.85 8.23 -27.41
N ILE A 528 -4.21 8.91 -28.37
CA ILE A 528 -4.82 9.28 -29.66
C ILE A 528 -5.22 8.04 -30.45
N ILE A 529 -4.33 7.05 -30.57
CA ILE A 529 -4.62 5.79 -31.29
C ILE A 529 -5.77 5.03 -30.60
N VAL A 530 -5.76 4.92 -29.28
CA VAL A 530 -6.82 4.23 -28.52
C VAL A 530 -8.16 4.95 -28.70
N CYS A 531 -8.19 6.27 -28.56
CA CYS A 531 -9.40 7.05 -28.81
C CYS A 531 -9.91 6.82 -30.23
N ALA A 532 -9.04 6.86 -31.25
CA ALA A 532 -9.43 6.63 -32.64
C ALA A 532 -9.99 5.21 -32.89
N ILE A 533 -9.38 4.17 -32.31
CA ILE A 533 -9.89 2.79 -32.41
C ILE A 533 -11.27 2.68 -31.74
N ILE A 534 -11.46 3.29 -30.58
CA ILE A 534 -12.77 3.33 -29.89
C ILE A 534 -13.79 4.09 -30.75
N SER A 535 -13.40 5.22 -31.36
CA SER A 535 -14.28 5.97 -32.29
C SER A 535 -14.78 5.07 -33.40
N ILE A 536 -13.87 4.36 -34.06
CA ILE A 536 -14.18 3.46 -35.18
C ILE A 536 -15.09 2.31 -34.72
N PHE A 537 -14.82 1.74 -33.54
CA PHE A 537 -15.66 0.68 -32.99
C PHE A 537 -17.08 1.18 -32.69
N VAL A 538 -17.22 2.33 -32.03
CA VAL A 538 -18.52 2.95 -31.75
C VAL A 538 -19.26 3.28 -33.04
N LEU A 539 -18.56 3.79 -34.06
CA LEU A 539 -19.13 4.05 -35.39
C LEU A 539 -19.72 2.77 -36.00
N ILE A 540 -18.99 1.66 -35.97
CA ILE A 540 -19.47 0.37 -36.49
C ILE A 540 -20.69 -0.13 -35.69
N VAL A 541 -20.69 0.05 -34.37
CA VAL A 541 -21.83 -0.30 -33.51
C VAL A 541 -23.05 0.54 -33.84
N ILE A 542 -22.92 1.86 -34.03
CA ILE A 542 -24.02 2.74 -34.43
C ILE A 542 -24.58 2.29 -35.79
N ILE A 543 -23.71 1.99 -36.77
CA ILE A 543 -24.13 1.46 -38.07
C ILE A 543 -24.90 0.14 -37.91
N GLY A 544 -24.45 -0.76 -37.04
CA GLY A 544 -25.13 -2.04 -36.78
C GLY A 544 -26.48 -1.90 -36.07
N ILE A 545 -26.57 -1.00 -35.08
CA ILE A 545 -27.83 -0.68 -34.37
C ILE A 545 -28.81 -0.01 -35.34
N SER A 546 -28.31 0.74 -36.33
CA SER A 546 -29.15 1.38 -37.33
C SER A 546 -29.99 0.39 -38.14
N SER A 547 -29.65 -0.91 -38.13
CA SER A 547 -30.44 -1.98 -38.76
C SER A 547 -31.59 -2.51 -37.89
N PHE A 548 -31.74 -2.04 -36.64
CA PHE A 548 -32.75 -2.51 -35.68
C PHE A 548 -33.85 -1.51 -35.40
N ASP A 549 -33.65 -0.22 -35.70
CA ASP A 549 -34.53 0.86 -35.28
C ASP A 549 -34.80 1.86 -36.41
N LYS A 550 -35.84 2.68 -36.24
CA LYS A 550 -36.20 3.72 -37.21
C LYS A 550 -35.13 4.83 -37.26
N PRO A 551 -34.92 5.48 -38.42
CA PRO A 551 -33.92 6.54 -38.60
C PRO A 551 -34.01 7.64 -37.53
N GLU A 552 -35.23 8.03 -37.16
CA GLU A 552 -35.51 9.08 -36.16
C GLU A 552 -34.92 8.78 -34.78
N ASN A 553 -34.85 7.52 -34.36
CA ASN A 553 -34.28 7.11 -33.07
C ASN A 553 -32.74 7.09 -33.08
N ILE A 554 -32.12 7.10 -34.27
CA ILE A 554 -30.67 6.97 -34.45
C ILE A 554 -30.00 8.34 -34.64
N GLU A 555 -30.74 9.37 -35.09
CA GLU A 555 -30.22 10.74 -35.26
C GLU A 555 -29.51 11.26 -34.00
N MET A 556 -30.09 10.98 -32.83
CA MET A 556 -29.50 11.37 -31.54
C MET A 556 -28.13 10.71 -31.32
N LEU A 557 -27.93 9.44 -31.72
CA LEU A 557 -26.65 8.75 -31.60
C LEU A 557 -25.57 9.35 -32.50
N TRP A 558 -25.93 9.77 -33.72
CA TRP A 558 -25.01 10.45 -34.64
C TRP A 558 -24.58 11.82 -34.11
N ILE A 559 -25.51 12.58 -33.52
CA ILE A 559 -25.20 13.87 -32.89
C ILE A 559 -24.25 13.67 -31.69
N ILE A 560 -24.54 12.70 -30.82
CA ILE A 560 -23.69 12.38 -29.66
C ILE A 560 -22.29 11.95 -30.13
N TYR A 561 -22.21 11.10 -31.16
CA TYR A 561 -20.93 10.65 -31.73
C TYR A 561 -20.12 11.82 -32.33
N GLY A 562 -20.78 12.72 -33.08
CA GLY A 562 -20.16 13.92 -33.62
C GLY A 562 -19.62 14.86 -32.54
N ILE A 563 -20.39 15.08 -31.47
CA ILE A 563 -19.97 15.85 -30.29
C ILE A 563 -18.75 15.19 -29.64
N TRP A 564 -18.79 13.86 -29.46
CA TRP A 564 -17.70 13.13 -28.84
C TRP A 564 -16.41 13.22 -29.67
N ILE A 565 -16.46 13.09 -31.00
CA ILE A 565 -15.30 13.33 -31.88
C ILE A 565 -14.76 14.75 -31.70
N GLY A 566 -15.64 15.76 -31.82
CA GLY A 566 -15.24 17.16 -31.76
C GLY A 566 -14.59 17.52 -30.42
N ILE A 567 -15.11 16.99 -29.31
CA ILE A 567 -14.55 17.25 -27.98
C ILE A 567 -13.26 16.45 -27.76
N VAL A 568 -13.29 15.13 -27.97
CA VAL A 568 -12.21 14.23 -27.55
C VAL A 568 -11.01 14.26 -28.49
N LEU A 569 -11.24 14.28 -29.81
CA LEU A 569 -10.15 14.21 -30.79
C LEU A 569 -9.62 15.59 -31.19
N VAL A 570 -10.39 16.66 -30.98
CA VAL A 570 -10.02 18.02 -31.43
C VAL A 570 -9.84 18.98 -30.25
N LEU A 571 -10.91 19.26 -29.50
CA LEU A 571 -10.89 20.32 -28.48
C LEU A 571 -9.91 20.02 -27.33
N ILE A 572 -9.97 18.81 -26.76
CA ILE A 572 -9.12 18.40 -25.63
C ILE A 572 -7.62 18.45 -25.99
N PRO A 573 -7.15 17.87 -27.12
CA PRO A 573 -5.74 17.97 -27.52
C PRO A 573 -5.27 19.42 -27.75
N ILE A 574 -6.10 20.27 -28.36
CA ILE A 574 -5.77 21.68 -28.60
C ILE A 574 -5.60 22.43 -27.27
N LEU A 575 -6.59 22.31 -26.38
CA LEU A 575 -6.54 22.94 -25.06
C LEU A 575 -5.36 22.39 -24.23
N GLY A 576 -5.08 21.08 -24.32
CA GLY A 576 -3.95 20.44 -23.69
C GLY A 576 -2.61 20.98 -24.17
N PHE A 577 -2.45 21.22 -25.47
CA PHE A 577 -1.24 21.81 -26.04
C PHE A 577 -1.05 23.26 -25.60
N ILE A 578 -2.10 24.08 -25.64
CA ILE A 578 -2.08 25.48 -25.20
C ILE A 578 -1.68 25.56 -23.72
N TYR A 579 -2.32 24.73 -22.88
CA TYR A 579 -1.97 24.64 -21.47
C TYR A 579 -0.51 24.19 -21.29
N GLY A 580 -0.07 23.16 -22.02
CA GLY A 580 1.29 22.64 -21.98
C GLY A 580 2.35 23.70 -22.31
N LYS A 581 2.09 24.58 -23.28
CA LYS A 581 3.01 25.67 -23.64
C LYS A 581 3.28 26.61 -22.47
N ILE A 582 2.27 26.84 -21.62
CA ILE A 582 2.40 27.63 -20.40
C ILE A 582 3.05 26.78 -19.29
N ALA A 583 2.52 25.57 -19.08
CA ALA A 583 2.88 24.70 -17.97
C ALA A 583 4.34 24.21 -18.03
N TYR A 584 4.90 23.97 -19.21
CA TYR A 584 6.29 23.53 -19.41
C TYR A 584 7.25 24.66 -19.78
N SER A 585 6.87 25.91 -19.52
CA SER A 585 7.80 27.05 -19.65
C SER A 585 8.75 27.09 -18.45
N LYS A 586 9.96 27.65 -18.63
CA LYS A 586 10.99 27.82 -17.56
C LYS A 586 10.48 28.54 -16.30
N ARG A 587 9.37 29.27 -16.39
CA ARG A 587 8.75 29.95 -15.25
C ARG A 587 8.02 28.98 -14.30
N PHE A 588 7.39 27.94 -14.85
CA PHE A 588 6.52 27.03 -14.11
C PHE A 588 7.06 25.62 -14.03
N TYR A 589 8.11 25.29 -14.79
CA TYR A 589 8.65 23.95 -14.90
C TYR A 589 10.17 23.97 -14.98
N ASN A 590 10.83 23.52 -13.92
CA ASN A 590 12.29 23.43 -13.82
C ASN A 590 12.69 22.09 -13.23
N GLN A 591 13.75 21.50 -13.78
CA GLN A 591 14.29 20.21 -13.36
C GLN A 591 15.79 20.38 -13.21
N ARG A 592 16.32 20.10 -12.02
CA ARG A 592 17.71 20.39 -11.68
C ARG A 592 18.38 19.20 -11.01
N LEU A 593 19.56 18.88 -11.52
CA LEU A 593 20.47 17.91 -10.93
C LEU A 593 21.51 18.65 -10.10
N HIS A 594 21.47 18.45 -8.80
CA HIS A 594 22.52 18.90 -7.89
C HIS A 594 23.50 17.76 -7.66
N LYS A 595 24.55 17.98 -6.86
CA LYS A 595 25.51 16.92 -6.53
C LYS A 595 24.88 15.82 -5.68
N ASN A 596 24.07 16.20 -4.69
CA ASN A 596 23.55 15.27 -3.69
C ASN A 596 22.03 15.05 -3.75
N PHE A 597 21.28 15.85 -4.50
CA PHE A 597 19.82 15.77 -4.58
C PHE A 597 19.25 16.12 -5.96
N TYR A 598 17.98 15.78 -6.15
CA TYR A 598 17.18 16.18 -7.31
C TYR A 598 16.15 17.23 -6.91
N GLU A 599 16.02 18.31 -7.70
CA GLU A 599 15.01 19.36 -7.54
C GLU A 599 14.04 19.32 -8.73
N SER A 600 12.73 19.26 -8.42
CA SER A 600 11.65 19.31 -9.40
C SER A 600 10.67 20.43 -9.07
N GLU A 601 10.47 21.38 -9.97
CA GLU A 601 9.45 22.41 -9.87
C GLU A 601 8.44 22.24 -11.02
N PHE A 602 7.14 22.23 -10.70
CA PHE A 602 6.08 22.14 -11.70
C PHE A 602 4.76 22.78 -11.23
N GLY A 603 3.97 23.23 -12.21
CA GLY A 603 2.56 23.62 -12.02
C GLY A 603 2.29 25.11 -12.20
N VAL A 604 1.12 25.43 -12.75
CA VAL A 604 0.71 26.83 -13.03
C VAL A 604 -0.10 27.41 -11.88
N ILE A 605 -1.24 26.77 -11.57
CA ILE A 605 -2.18 27.18 -10.51
C ILE A 605 -1.74 26.65 -9.15
N PHE A 606 -1.40 25.36 -9.12
CA PHE A 606 -0.86 24.66 -7.95
C PHE A 606 0.61 24.39 -8.23
N GLN A 607 1.48 25.24 -7.69
CA GLN A 607 2.92 25.07 -7.79
C GLN A 607 3.37 24.07 -6.74
N ALA A 608 4.16 23.09 -7.19
CA ALA A 608 4.83 22.12 -6.34
C ALA A 608 6.35 22.20 -6.58
N LYS A 609 7.12 22.15 -5.50
CA LYS A 609 8.58 21.98 -5.52
C LYS A 609 8.95 20.76 -4.69
N ILE A 610 9.51 19.75 -5.33
CA ILE A 610 9.86 18.48 -4.71
C ILE A 610 11.38 18.35 -4.67
N TYR A 611 11.89 17.97 -3.50
CA TYR A 611 13.31 17.74 -3.25
C TYR A 611 13.52 16.35 -2.66
N SER A 612 14.51 15.62 -3.15
CA SER A 612 14.92 14.33 -2.58
C SER A 612 16.41 14.09 -2.80
N LEU A 613 17.11 13.65 -1.74
CA LEU A 613 18.50 13.22 -1.82
C LEU A 613 18.61 11.96 -2.70
N PHE A 614 19.67 11.86 -3.49
CA PHE A 614 19.90 10.68 -4.35
C PHE A 614 19.95 9.37 -3.54
N LYS A 615 20.46 9.40 -2.31
CA LYS A 615 20.48 8.22 -1.41
C LYS A 615 19.09 7.64 -1.14
N ASN A 616 18.03 8.44 -1.26
CA ASN A 616 16.65 8.06 -0.99
C ASN A 616 15.88 7.62 -2.24
N ILE A 617 16.49 7.67 -3.43
CA ILE A 617 15.87 7.21 -4.67
C ILE A 617 16.10 5.70 -4.82
N LYS A 618 15.00 4.94 -4.88
CA LYS A 618 14.95 3.48 -4.98
C LYS A 618 15.19 2.98 -6.40
N SER A 619 14.56 3.65 -7.37
CA SER A 619 14.57 3.24 -8.78
C SER A 619 14.39 4.41 -9.72
N VAL A 620 14.90 4.25 -10.94
CA VAL A 620 14.79 5.25 -12.02
C VAL A 620 14.10 4.62 -13.21
N GLU A 621 13.01 5.23 -13.67
CA GLU A 621 12.30 4.82 -14.88
C GLU A 621 12.38 5.92 -15.94
N ALA A 622 12.78 5.55 -17.16
CA ALA A 622 12.87 6.43 -18.30
C ALA A 622 11.96 5.93 -19.43
N VAL A 623 10.99 6.76 -19.83
CA VAL A 623 10.08 6.49 -20.95
C VAL A 623 10.42 7.39 -22.12
N LYS A 624 10.96 6.81 -23.18
CA LYS A 624 11.31 7.52 -24.42
C LYS A 624 10.09 7.63 -25.33
N TYR A 625 9.81 8.83 -25.83
CA TYR A 625 8.77 9.05 -26.84
C TYR A 625 9.21 8.49 -28.19
N PRO A 626 8.28 7.98 -29.02
CA PRO A 626 8.60 7.40 -30.31
C PRO A 626 9.26 8.45 -31.22
N PHE A 627 10.29 8.04 -31.97
CA PHE A 627 10.96 8.91 -32.96
C PHE A 627 11.49 10.26 -32.40
N SER A 628 11.75 10.34 -31.10
CA SER A 628 12.31 11.51 -30.42
C SER A 628 13.41 11.11 -29.44
N SER A 629 14.38 11.99 -29.16
CA SER A 629 15.33 11.84 -28.05
C SER A 629 14.69 12.18 -26.70
N ALA A 630 13.56 12.89 -26.73
CA ALA A 630 12.85 13.35 -25.55
C ALA A 630 12.05 12.23 -24.86
N GLY A 631 11.80 12.41 -23.57
CA GLY A 631 11.02 11.45 -22.80
C GLY A 631 10.55 11.96 -21.45
N THR A 632 10.09 11.02 -20.64
CA THR A 632 9.71 11.23 -19.24
C THR A 632 10.66 10.44 -18.35
N ILE A 633 11.16 11.05 -17.28
CA ILE A 633 11.85 10.36 -16.21
C ILE A 633 10.95 10.30 -14.98
N LYS A 634 11.02 9.19 -14.24
CA LYS A 634 10.33 8.97 -12.99
C LYS A 634 11.35 8.45 -11.98
N LEU A 635 11.50 9.17 -10.88
CA LEU A 635 12.34 8.80 -9.75
C LEU A 635 11.43 8.35 -8.62
N ASP A 636 11.59 7.11 -8.19
CA ASP A 636 10.82 6.52 -7.12
C ASP A 636 11.55 6.75 -5.79
N VAL A 637 10.96 7.52 -4.87
CA VAL A 637 11.57 7.92 -3.60
C VAL A 637 11.10 7.00 -2.48
N ALA A 638 12.03 6.53 -1.64
CA ALA A 638 11.73 5.66 -0.52
C ALA A 638 10.78 6.30 0.51
N GLY A 639 10.05 5.47 1.28
CA GLY A 639 9.07 5.95 2.26
C GLY A 639 7.62 5.82 1.78
N ASP A 640 7.30 4.66 1.20
CA ASP A 640 5.92 4.34 0.78
C ASP A 640 4.99 4.28 2.01
N VAL A 641 3.80 4.84 1.87
CA VAL A 641 2.75 4.80 2.89
C VAL A 641 1.69 3.80 2.48
N ALA A 642 1.38 2.83 3.35
CA ALA A 642 0.21 1.98 3.18
C ALA A 642 -1.07 2.77 3.44
N ILE A 643 -1.92 2.86 2.42
CA ILE A 643 -3.27 3.38 2.50
C ILE A 643 -4.20 2.17 2.51
N LYS A 644 -4.67 1.81 3.71
CA LYS A 644 -5.71 0.80 3.91
C LYS A 644 -7.05 1.41 3.48
N ASP A 645 -7.61 0.92 2.38
CA ASP A 645 -8.99 1.24 2.04
C ASP A 645 -9.92 0.48 3.00
N GLN A 646 -10.89 1.16 3.58
CA GLN A 646 -11.84 0.54 4.52
C GLN A 646 -12.90 -0.29 3.79
N LYS A 647 -13.11 -0.08 2.48
CA LYS A 647 -14.16 -0.75 1.69
C LYS A 647 -13.64 -1.91 0.86
N SER A 648 -12.51 -1.73 0.18
CA SER A 648 -11.81 -2.84 -0.44
C SER A 648 -10.77 -3.33 0.57
N GLN A 649 -10.72 -4.63 0.87
CA GLN A 649 -9.60 -5.23 1.64
C GLN A 649 -8.24 -5.11 0.90
N SER A 650 -8.13 -4.20 -0.08
CA SER A 650 -6.95 -3.87 -0.83
C SER A 650 -6.18 -2.76 -0.13
N ILE A 651 -4.86 -2.89 -0.12
CA ILE A 651 -3.97 -1.89 0.43
C ILE A 651 -3.29 -1.24 -0.75
N SER A 652 -3.51 0.06 -0.90
CA SER A 652 -2.81 0.88 -1.90
C SER A 652 -1.60 1.52 -1.24
N PHE A 653 -0.62 1.92 -2.03
CA PHE A 653 0.60 2.54 -1.52
C PHE A 653 0.79 3.90 -2.16
N ALA A 654 1.21 4.86 -1.35
CA ALA A 654 1.53 6.19 -1.80
C ALA A 654 2.95 6.55 -1.37
N GLY A 655 3.88 6.63 -2.33
CA GLY A 655 5.19 7.24 -2.18
C GLY A 655 5.26 8.60 -2.87
N ILE A 656 6.38 9.33 -2.70
CA ILE A 656 6.69 10.44 -3.61
C ILE A 656 7.33 9.82 -4.85
N GLU A 657 6.71 10.11 -5.99
CA GLU A 657 7.30 9.87 -7.30
C GLU A 657 7.62 11.23 -7.91
N ILE A 658 8.89 11.49 -8.21
CA ILE A 658 9.29 12.68 -8.96
C ILE A 658 9.18 12.34 -10.43
N LYS A 659 8.12 12.84 -11.08
CA LYS A 659 7.87 12.62 -12.51
C LYS A 659 8.16 13.88 -13.30
N ALA A 660 9.14 13.80 -14.19
CA ALA A 660 9.49 14.90 -15.06
C ALA A 660 9.36 14.53 -16.55
N LYS A 661 8.70 15.37 -17.35
CA LYS A 661 8.32 15.12 -18.74
C LYS A 661 9.08 16.04 -19.70
N PHE A 662 9.16 15.62 -20.96
CA PHE A 662 9.75 16.37 -22.07
C PHE A 662 11.25 16.65 -21.89
N LEU A 663 11.97 15.76 -21.22
CA LEU A 663 13.41 15.89 -20.99
C LEU A 663 14.20 15.34 -22.19
N GLU A 664 15.25 16.04 -22.60
CA GLU A 664 16.10 15.62 -23.71
C GLU A 664 17.04 14.46 -23.36
N ASN A 665 17.40 13.65 -24.37
CA ASN A 665 18.36 12.53 -24.26
C ASN A 665 18.09 11.59 -23.08
N ILE A 666 16.83 11.14 -22.97
CA ILE A 666 16.30 10.53 -21.74
C ILE A 666 17.08 9.33 -21.20
N TYR A 667 17.65 8.47 -22.05
CA TYR A 667 18.45 7.32 -21.59
C TYR A 667 19.84 7.72 -21.11
N ASN A 668 20.46 8.75 -21.71
CA ASN A 668 21.72 9.28 -21.21
C ASN A 668 21.50 9.96 -19.85
N LEU A 669 20.38 10.68 -19.71
CA LEU A 669 19.97 11.25 -18.42
C LEU A 669 19.76 10.16 -17.36
N GLN A 670 19.07 9.05 -17.69
CA GLN A 670 18.92 7.92 -16.77
C GLN A 670 20.29 7.35 -16.34
N ASN A 671 21.18 7.07 -17.28
CA ASN A 671 22.53 6.56 -16.97
C ASN A 671 23.33 7.52 -16.09
N LYS A 672 23.19 8.83 -16.33
CA LYS A 672 23.81 9.87 -15.51
C LYS A 672 23.26 9.85 -14.08
N ILE A 673 21.94 9.77 -13.92
CA ILE A 673 21.31 9.66 -12.59
C ILE A 673 21.74 8.37 -11.90
N ASP A 674 21.74 7.22 -12.58
CA ASP A 674 22.20 5.96 -12.01
C ASP A 674 23.68 6.02 -11.60
N SER A 675 24.51 6.76 -12.34
CA SER A 675 25.92 6.97 -11.98
C SER A 675 26.08 7.85 -10.73
N ILE A 676 25.24 8.87 -10.57
CA ILE A 676 25.19 9.69 -9.35
C ILE A 676 24.71 8.84 -8.17
N LEU A 677 23.66 8.03 -8.37
CA LEU A 677 23.08 7.15 -7.34
C LEU A 677 24.10 6.12 -6.84
N GLY A 678 24.86 5.51 -7.74
CA GLY A 678 25.88 4.51 -7.43
C GLY A 678 27.26 5.09 -7.07
N LYS A 679 27.43 6.41 -7.15
CA LYS A 679 28.72 7.13 -7.00
C LYS A 679 29.85 6.54 -7.86
N ARG A 680 29.50 5.97 -9.02
CA ARG A 680 30.40 5.28 -9.95
C ARG A 680 29.86 5.37 -11.36
N THR A 681 30.71 5.30 -12.37
CA THR A 681 30.24 5.16 -13.75
C THR A 681 29.59 3.80 -13.91
N VAL A 682 28.30 3.81 -14.29
CA VAL A 682 27.54 2.57 -14.47
C VAL A 682 27.99 1.86 -15.75
N SER A 683 28.36 0.59 -15.62
CA SER A 683 28.65 -0.26 -16.78
C SER A 683 27.37 -0.73 -17.46
N GLU A 684 27.32 -0.64 -18.79
CA GLU A 684 26.26 -1.22 -19.60
C GLU A 684 26.51 -2.69 -19.98
N GLU A 685 27.60 -3.28 -19.49
CA GLU A 685 27.95 -4.68 -19.70
C GLU A 685 26.81 -5.61 -19.24
N ILE A 686 26.34 -6.45 -20.15
CA ILE A 686 25.23 -7.38 -19.91
C ILE A 686 25.81 -8.70 -19.41
N LEU A 687 25.58 -9.02 -18.14
CA LEU A 687 25.93 -10.31 -17.54
C LEU A 687 24.91 -11.39 -17.94
N GLU A 688 23.63 -11.00 -17.96
CA GLU A 688 22.55 -11.91 -18.32
C GLU A 688 21.40 -11.17 -18.99
N LYS A 689 20.76 -11.87 -19.94
CA LYS A 689 19.55 -11.40 -20.62
C LYS A 689 18.48 -12.50 -20.56
N SER A 690 17.26 -12.08 -20.29
CA SER A 690 16.07 -12.92 -20.39
C SER A 690 14.92 -12.14 -21.02
N ASP A 691 13.98 -12.87 -21.63
CA ASP A 691 12.75 -12.31 -22.18
C ASP A 691 11.52 -12.88 -21.46
N GLN A 692 10.37 -12.21 -21.59
CA GLN A 692 9.09 -12.68 -21.04
C GLN A 692 8.51 -13.80 -21.90
N SER A 693 7.99 -14.85 -21.25
CA SER A 693 7.20 -15.89 -21.89
C SER A 693 5.80 -15.38 -22.26
N ILE A 694 5.37 -15.67 -23.48
CA ILE A 694 4.06 -15.22 -24.00
C ILE A 694 2.93 -16.06 -23.40
N TRP A 695 3.17 -17.35 -23.16
CA TRP A 695 2.13 -18.33 -22.88
C TRP A 695 1.32 -18.03 -21.62
N ASN A 696 1.97 -17.72 -20.49
CA ASN A 696 1.26 -17.43 -19.23
C ASN A 696 0.28 -16.27 -19.38
N SER A 697 0.73 -15.21 -20.06
CA SER A 697 -0.03 -13.97 -20.19
C SER A 697 -1.09 -14.01 -21.30
N THR A 698 -1.05 -14.98 -22.24
CA THR A 698 -1.99 -15.06 -23.36
C THR A 698 -2.93 -16.27 -23.33
N PHE A 699 -2.62 -17.32 -22.57
CA PHE A 699 -3.40 -18.56 -22.57
C PHE A 699 -4.88 -18.33 -22.23
N ILE A 700 -5.16 -17.59 -21.16
CA ILE A 700 -6.54 -17.26 -20.74
C ILE A 700 -7.25 -16.41 -21.80
N LEU A 701 -6.53 -15.45 -22.41
CA LEU A 701 -7.09 -14.58 -23.46
C LEU A 701 -7.45 -15.38 -24.72
N ILE A 702 -6.65 -16.39 -25.08
CA ILE A 702 -6.94 -17.27 -26.21
C ILE A 702 -8.21 -18.10 -25.93
N ILE A 703 -8.36 -18.65 -24.72
CA ILE A 703 -9.58 -19.38 -24.34
C ILE A 703 -10.81 -18.46 -24.42
N LEU A 704 -10.72 -17.24 -23.88
CA LEU A 704 -11.82 -16.28 -23.93
C LEU A 704 -12.16 -15.89 -25.38
N PHE A 705 -11.15 -15.70 -26.23
CA PHE A 705 -11.34 -15.41 -27.65
C PHE A 705 -12.07 -16.56 -28.37
N ILE A 706 -11.70 -17.81 -28.09
CA ILE A 706 -12.39 -18.99 -28.64
C ILE A 706 -13.85 -19.04 -28.16
N LEU A 707 -14.11 -18.77 -26.88
CA LEU A 707 -15.47 -18.73 -26.33
C LEU A 707 -16.33 -17.62 -26.97
N ILE A 708 -15.76 -16.45 -27.25
CA ILE A 708 -16.44 -15.36 -27.96
C ILE A 708 -16.81 -15.79 -29.39
N ILE A 709 -15.91 -16.47 -30.10
CA ILE A 709 -16.19 -16.99 -31.44
C ILE A 709 -17.33 -18.03 -31.39
N ILE A 710 -17.26 -18.98 -30.45
CA ILE A 710 -18.30 -20.01 -30.28
C ILE A 710 -19.66 -19.35 -29.95
N GLY A 711 -19.67 -18.39 -29.02
CA GLY A 711 -20.87 -17.64 -28.65
C GLY A 711 -21.46 -16.87 -29.83
N PHE A 712 -20.62 -16.20 -30.63
CA PHE A 712 -21.07 -15.51 -31.84
C PHE A 712 -21.66 -16.47 -32.87
N VAL A 713 -21.01 -17.61 -33.13
CA VAL A 713 -21.54 -18.65 -34.05
C VAL A 713 -22.89 -19.18 -33.54
N TYR A 714 -22.99 -19.48 -32.24
CA TYR A 714 -24.24 -19.94 -31.62
C TYR A 714 -25.37 -18.91 -31.79
N VAL A 715 -25.13 -17.64 -31.43
CA VAL A 715 -26.11 -16.55 -31.57
C VAL A 715 -26.56 -16.39 -33.03
N ASN A 716 -25.64 -16.47 -33.99
CA ASN A 716 -25.99 -16.39 -35.41
C ASN A 716 -26.87 -17.56 -35.87
N ILE A 717 -26.61 -18.77 -35.39
CA ILE A 717 -27.42 -19.95 -35.73
C ILE A 717 -28.82 -19.82 -35.11
N THR A 718 -28.90 -19.54 -33.82
CA THR A 718 -30.18 -19.49 -33.08
C THR A 718 -31.09 -18.34 -33.53
N LEU A 719 -30.55 -17.14 -33.75
CA LEU A 719 -31.37 -15.98 -34.12
C LEU A 719 -31.69 -15.91 -35.62
N SER A 720 -31.04 -16.72 -36.47
CA SER A 720 -31.26 -16.68 -37.92
C SER A 720 -32.67 -17.08 -38.35
N SER A 721 -33.40 -17.83 -37.52
CA SER A 721 -34.79 -18.23 -37.79
C SER A 721 -35.83 -17.19 -37.36
N GLU A 722 -35.47 -16.23 -36.50
CA GLU A 722 -36.42 -15.30 -35.86
C GLU A 722 -36.32 -13.86 -36.39
N LEU A 723 -35.20 -13.49 -37.02
CA LEU A 723 -34.90 -12.12 -37.43
C LEU A 723 -34.99 -11.92 -38.95
N ASN A 724 -35.25 -10.68 -39.37
CA ASN A 724 -35.24 -10.31 -40.79
C ASN A 724 -33.79 -10.18 -41.34
N SER A 725 -33.65 -10.09 -42.67
CA SER A 725 -32.33 -10.04 -43.33
C SER A 725 -31.49 -8.83 -42.92
N GLU A 726 -32.10 -7.69 -42.64
CA GLU A 726 -31.43 -6.46 -42.21
C GLU A 726 -30.88 -6.59 -40.79
N GLN A 727 -31.67 -7.11 -39.86
CA GLN A 727 -31.28 -7.37 -38.47
C GLN A 727 -30.16 -8.42 -38.39
N ILE A 728 -30.24 -9.48 -39.21
CA ILE A 728 -29.18 -10.49 -39.31
C ILE A 728 -27.88 -9.84 -39.82
N SER A 729 -27.96 -8.95 -40.80
CA SER A 729 -26.81 -8.19 -41.30
C SER A 729 -26.19 -7.29 -40.21
N GLY A 730 -27.04 -6.62 -39.42
CA GLY A 730 -26.64 -5.82 -38.26
C GLY A 730 -25.87 -6.63 -37.21
N ILE A 731 -26.42 -7.76 -36.75
CA ILE A 731 -25.76 -8.66 -35.79
C ILE A 731 -24.42 -9.18 -36.33
N ARG A 732 -24.37 -9.58 -37.61
CA ARG A 732 -23.13 -10.05 -38.24
C ARG A 732 -22.07 -8.97 -38.27
N THR A 733 -22.45 -7.75 -38.62
CA THR A 733 -21.54 -6.59 -38.67
C THR A 733 -20.96 -6.30 -37.28
N VAL A 734 -21.82 -6.22 -36.26
CA VAL A 734 -21.39 -5.95 -34.88
C VAL A 734 -20.51 -7.07 -34.35
N GLY A 735 -20.93 -8.33 -34.48
CA GLY A 735 -20.16 -9.43 -33.92
C GLY A 735 -18.84 -9.71 -34.67
N PHE A 736 -18.79 -9.49 -35.99
CA PHE A 736 -17.52 -9.52 -36.72
C PHE A 736 -16.57 -8.41 -36.28
N ALA A 737 -17.09 -7.20 -36.03
CA ALA A 737 -16.31 -6.10 -35.48
C ALA A 737 -15.76 -6.42 -34.08
N ILE A 738 -16.56 -7.04 -33.21
CA ILE A 738 -16.12 -7.52 -31.89
C ILE A 738 -15.00 -8.54 -32.04
N ILE A 739 -15.13 -9.54 -32.92
CA ILE A 739 -14.10 -10.57 -33.14
C ILE A 739 -12.79 -9.94 -33.62
N ILE A 740 -12.85 -9.05 -34.62
CA ILE A 740 -11.67 -8.31 -35.11
C ILE A 740 -11.04 -7.50 -33.99
N PHE A 741 -11.85 -6.78 -33.22
CA PHE A 741 -11.35 -5.94 -32.13
C PHE A 741 -10.63 -6.77 -31.06
N VAL A 742 -11.22 -7.89 -30.63
CA VAL A 742 -10.58 -8.81 -29.66
C VAL A 742 -9.31 -9.43 -30.25
N PHE A 743 -9.30 -9.79 -31.52
CA PHE A 743 -8.11 -10.31 -32.21
C PHE A 743 -6.98 -9.27 -32.25
N ILE A 744 -7.29 -8.01 -32.58
CA ILE A 744 -6.32 -6.90 -32.55
C ILE A 744 -5.77 -6.70 -31.14
N LEU A 745 -6.63 -6.71 -30.12
CA LEU A 745 -6.19 -6.61 -28.71
C LEU A 745 -5.25 -7.75 -28.33
N LEU A 746 -5.55 -8.99 -28.74
CA LEU A 746 -4.69 -10.15 -28.52
C LEU A 746 -3.34 -10.00 -29.22
N ALA A 747 -3.33 -9.55 -30.48
CA ALA A 747 -2.11 -9.31 -31.24
C ALA A 747 -1.24 -8.21 -30.61
N ILE A 748 -1.84 -7.10 -30.19
CA ILE A 748 -1.17 -6.01 -29.47
C ILE A 748 -0.60 -6.53 -28.14
N ARG A 749 -1.35 -7.35 -27.40
CA ARG A 749 -0.87 -7.95 -26.15
C ARG A 749 0.33 -8.86 -26.38
N ILE A 750 0.29 -9.73 -27.39
CA ILE A 750 1.43 -10.59 -27.77
C ILE A 750 2.65 -9.74 -28.12
N TRP A 751 2.46 -8.69 -28.93
CA TRP A 751 3.55 -7.80 -29.31
C TRP A 751 4.14 -7.06 -28.11
N TYR A 752 3.30 -6.60 -27.18
CA TYR A 752 3.72 -5.95 -25.95
C TYR A 752 4.58 -6.88 -25.10
N ILE A 753 4.17 -8.15 -24.93
CA ILE A 753 4.95 -9.14 -24.18
C ILE A 753 6.29 -9.41 -24.86
N LYS A 754 6.32 -9.59 -26.19
CA LYS A 754 7.56 -9.76 -26.95
C LYS A 754 8.51 -8.56 -26.88
N SER A 755 7.99 -7.37 -26.57
CA SER A 755 8.79 -6.17 -26.41
C SER A 755 9.45 -6.03 -25.04
N LYS A 756 9.08 -6.89 -24.07
CA LYS A 756 9.65 -6.90 -22.72
C LYS A 756 10.93 -7.74 -22.66
N TYR A 757 11.95 -7.16 -22.04
CA TYR A 757 13.23 -7.82 -21.81
C TYR A 757 13.80 -7.43 -20.44
N TYR A 758 14.63 -8.31 -19.89
CA TYR A 758 15.25 -8.19 -18.58
C TYR A 758 16.76 -8.34 -18.74
N LEU A 759 17.53 -7.41 -18.19
CA LEU A 759 18.99 -7.44 -18.22
C LEU A 759 19.54 -7.37 -16.80
N LEU A 760 20.44 -8.29 -16.46
CA LEU A 760 21.34 -8.13 -15.33
C LEU A 760 22.62 -7.51 -15.88
N GLN A 761 22.90 -6.26 -15.48
CA GLN A 761 24.14 -5.57 -15.79
C GLN A 761 25.07 -5.65 -14.58
N LYS A 762 26.34 -5.27 -14.75
CA LYS A 762 27.34 -5.34 -13.67
C LYS A 762 26.96 -4.56 -12.40
N ASP A 763 26.30 -3.42 -12.55
CA ASP A 763 26.01 -2.52 -11.43
C ASP A 763 24.51 -2.43 -11.08
N ARG A 764 23.63 -2.97 -11.92
CA ARG A 764 22.17 -2.78 -11.83
C ARG A 764 21.36 -3.86 -12.53
N VAL A 765 20.09 -3.95 -12.15
CA VAL A 765 19.04 -4.66 -12.87
C VAL A 765 18.28 -3.68 -13.75
N LEU A 766 17.99 -4.06 -14.99
CA LEU A 766 17.24 -3.26 -15.95
C LEU A 766 16.06 -4.06 -16.52
N THR A 767 14.88 -3.44 -16.53
CA THR A 767 13.73 -3.94 -17.31
C THR A 767 13.39 -2.97 -18.42
N GLY A 768 13.26 -3.50 -19.63
CA GLY A 768 12.84 -2.74 -20.80
C GLY A 768 11.47 -3.21 -21.27
N SER A 769 10.62 -2.28 -21.69
CA SER A 769 9.29 -2.62 -22.18
C SER A 769 8.71 -1.58 -23.15
N GLY A 770 7.64 -1.96 -23.84
CA GLY A 770 6.77 -1.06 -24.58
C GLY A 770 6.88 -1.20 -26.10
N ILE A 771 5.77 -0.94 -26.79
CA ILE A 771 5.67 -1.02 -28.26
C ILE A 771 6.04 0.34 -28.87
N ILE A 772 5.25 1.35 -28.53
CA ILE A 772 5.36 2.72 -29.07
C ILE A 772 6.31 3.55 -28.20
N ASN A 773 5.91 3.78 -26.94
CA ASN A 773 6.78 4.38 -25.94
C ASN A 773 7.69 3.29 -25.37
N LYS A 774 9.01 3.53 -25.36
CA LYS A 774 9.99 2.57 -24.85
C LYS A 774 10.39 2.95 -23.43
N SER A 775 9.98 2.15 -22.45
CA SER A 775 10.35 2.32 -21.04
C SER A 775 11.59 1.50 -20.70
N LYS A 776 12.47 2.06 -19.86
CA LYS A 776 13.58 1.38 -19.18
C LYS A 776 13.50 1.70 -17.69
N LYS A 777 13.36 0.70 -16.83
CA LYS A 777 13.45 0.87 -15.37
C LYS A 777 14.72 0.22 -14.85
N THR A 778 15.44 0.92 -13.97
CA THR A 778 16.70 0.48 -13.38
C THR A 778 16.64 0.49 -11.86
N ILE A 779 17.28 -0.50 -11.25
CA ILE A 779 17.54 -0.61 -9.80
C ILE A 779 18.99 -1.04 -9.60
N LEU A 780 19.77 -0.27 -8.84
CA LEU A 780 21.14 -0.62 -8.47
C LEU A 780 21.12 -1.74 -7.42
N TYR A 781 22.12 -2.64 -7.44
CA TYR A 781 22.17 -3.78 -6.53
C TYR A 781 22.21 -3.37 -5.04
N ASP A 782 22.89 -2.28 -4.70
CA ASP A 782 22.97 -1.74 -3.33
C ASP A 782 21.64 -1.19 -2.79
N ARG A 783 20.66 -0.98 -3.67
CA ARG A 783 19.29 -0.57 -3.31
C ARG A 783 18.36 -1.76 -3.10
N ILE A 784 18.74 -2.96 -3.54
CA ILE A 784 17.94 -4.17 -3.37
C ILE A 784 17.97 -4.59 -1.90
N ASN A 785 16.80 -4.84 -1.36
CA ASN A 785 16.58 -5.27 0.01
C ASN A 785 16.42 -6.80 0.09
N PHE A 786 15.51 -7.34 -0.73
CA PHE A 786 15.38 -8.79 -0.91
C PHE A 786 14.78 -9.11 -2.27
N VAL A 787 14.93 -10.38 -2.66
CA VAL A 787 14.38 -10.92 -3.90
C VAL A 787 13.51 -12.14 -3.61
N GLU A 788 12.45 -12.28 -4.39
CA GLU A 788 11.50 -13.40 -4.28
C GLU A 788 11.34 -14.04 -5.65
N LYS A 789 11.29 -15.37 -5.68
CA LYS A 789 10.87 -16.09 -6.89
C LYS A 789 9.53 -16.77 -6.67
N ASN A 790 8.67 -16.66 -7.67
CA ASN A 790 7.34 -17.22 -7.69
C ASN A 790 7.12 -17.99 -8.99
N GLN A 791 6.71 -19.25 -8.91
CA GLN A 791 6.29 -20.03 -10.07
C GLN A 791 4.87 -20.52 -9.83
N GLY A 792 3.89 -20.01 -10.60
CA GLY A 792 2.49 -20.44 -10.51
C GLY A 792 2.16 -21.62 -11.43
N LEU A 793 0.87 -22.01 -11.50
CA LEU A 793 0.39 -23.15 -12.30
C LEU A 793 0.86 -23.09 -13.75
N LEU A 794 0.52 -21.99 -14.44
CA LEU A 794 0.92 -21.78 -15.84
C LEU A 794 2.44 -21.73 -15.98
N GLY A 795 3.13 -21.13 -15.01
CA GLY A 795 4.59 -21.11 -14.97
C GLY A 795 5.22 -22.49 -14.91
N LYS A 796 4.61 -23.45 -14.19
CA LYS A 796 5.08 -24.85 -14.21
C LYS A 796 4.82 -25.52 -15.55
N ILE A 797 3.62 -25.35 -16.11
CA ILE A 797 3.23 -25.95 -17.41
C ILE A 797 4.16 -25.45 -18.52
N PHE A 798 4.47 -24.16 -18.51
CA PHE A 798 5.25 -23.50 -19.57
C PHE A 798 6.72 -23.25 -19.19
N GLY A 799 7.21 -23.82 -18.09
CA GLY A 799 8.61 -23.74 -17.67
C GLY A 799 9.14 -22.32 -17.42
N ASN A 800 8.31 -21.39 -16.96
CA ASN A 800 8.69 -20.01 -16.68
C ASN A 800 8.26 -19.59 -15.25
N GLY A 801 8.68 -18.40 -14.82
CA GLY A 801 8.37 -17.91 -13.47
C GLY A 801 8.62 -16.42 -13.31
N ILE A 802 8.33 -15.90 -12.13
CA ILE A 802 8.39 -14.48 -11.80
C ILE A 802 9.51 -14.28 -10.79
N VAL A 803 10.35 -13.26 -11.01
CA VAL A 803 11.29 -12.75 -9.99
C VAL A 803 10.84 -11.36 -9.58
N GLN A 804 10.69 -11.14 -8.28
CA GLN A 804 10.28 -9.86 -7.69
C GLN A 804 11.43 -9.28 -6.89
N ILE A 805 11.70 -8.01 -7.10
CA ILE A 805 12.77 -7.25 -6.46
C ILE A 805 12.13 -6.18 -5.59
N TYR A 806 12.54 -6.16 -4.33
CA TYR A 806 12.10 -5.21 -3.31
C TYR A 806 13.30 -4.36 -2.89
N THR A 807 13.09 -3.07 -2.73
CA THR A 807 14.09 -2.10 -2.26
C THR A 807 13.76 -1.60 -0.86
N VAL A 808 14.73 -0.96 -0.21
CA VAL A 808 14.56 -0.46 1.16
C VAL A 808 13.51 0.65 1.22
N GLY A 809 12.57 0.54 2.16
CA GLY A 809 11.51 1.53 2.35
C GLY A 809 10.38 1.50 1.32
N SER A 810 10.31 0.45 0.50
CA SER A 810 9.18 0.19 -0.40
C SER A 810 8.09 -0.62 0.30
N GLY A 811 6.82 -0.35 0.01
CA GLY A 811 5.72 -1.19 0.51
C GLY A 811 5.35 -2.30 -0.46
N ASN A 812 5.76 -2.14 -1.71
CA ASN A 812 5.35 -2.91 -2.87
C ASN A 812 6.54 -3.54 -3.58
N VAL A 813 6.26 -4.36 -4.60
CA VAL A 813 7.32 -4.81 -5.50
C VAL A 813 7.80 -3.62 -6.32
N ASP A 814 9.10 -3.31 -6.27
CA ASP A 814 9.67 -2.22 -7.07
C ASP A 814 9.95 -2.66 -8.51
N MET A 815 10.32 -3.92 -8.73
CA MET A 815 10.57 -4.44 -10.06
C MET A 815 10.15 -5.91 -10.18
N VAL A 816 9.40 -6.22 -11.25
CA VAL A 816 8.91 -7.57 -11.54
C VAL A 816 9.51 -8.04 -12.87
N LEU A 817 10.27 -9.13 -12.81
CA LEU A 817 10.69 -9.89 -13.98
C LEU A 817 9.62 -10.95 -14.24
N GLU A 818 8.57 -10.57 -14.97
CA GLU A 818 7.37 -11.38 -15.21
C GLU A 818 7.63 -12.54 -16.18
N ASP A 819 7.08 -13.73 -15.86
CA ASP A 819 7.06 -14.93 -16.70
C ASP A 819 8.38 -15.20 -17.47
N SER A 820 9.53 -14.92 -16.85
CA SER A 820 10.84 -15.14 -17.45
C SER A 820 11.08 -16.63 -17.69
N LYS A 821 11.55 -16.97 -18.89
CA LYS A 821 11.92 -18.36 -19.24
C LYS A 821 13.08 -18.88 -18.39
N ASP A 822 14.01 -17.98 -18.05
CA ASP A 822 15.23 -18.29 -17.29
C ASP A 822 15.18 -17.77 -15.85
N PHE A 823 13.98 -17.64 -15.28
CA PHE A 823 13.75 -16.99 -13.99
C PHE A 823 14.58 -17.57 -12.83
N ARG A 824 14.88 -18.88 -12.87
CA ARG A 824 15.73 -19.53 -11.85
C ARG A 824 17.15 -19.01 -11.92
N LYS A 825 17.72 -18.91 -13.13
CA LYS A 825 19.08 -18.42 -13.35
C LYS A 825 19.20 -16.94 -12.99
N LEU A 826 18.21 -16.13 -13.36
CA LEU A 826 18.11 -14.73 -12.94
C LEU A 826 18.09 -14.60 -11.41
N TYR A 827 17.23 -15.39 -10.74
CA TYR A 827 17.14 -15.38 -9.28
C TYR A 827 18.46 -15.80 -8.61
N ASP A 828 19.11 -16.84 -9.13
CA ASP A 828 20.36 -17.35 -8.56
C ASP A 828 21.54 -16.39 -8.79
N ASN A 829 21.52 -15.59 -9.87
CA ASN A 829 22.53 -14.56 -10.10
C ASN A 829 22.27 -13.31 -9.26
N LEU A 830 21.01 -12.90 -9.10
CA LEU A 830 20.63 -11.84 -8.16
C LEU A 830 20.94 -12.16 -6.69
N LYS A 831 21.23 -13.42 -6.38
CA LYS A 831 21.61 -13.90 -5.04
C LYS A 831 23.11 -13.77 -4.75
N LYS A 832 23.95 -13.83 -5.78
CA LYS A 832 25.41 -13.89 -5.64
C LYS A 832 26.01 -12.53 -5.30
N ASP A 833 25.36 -11.47 -5.76
CA ASP A 833 25.68 -10.07 -5.50
C ASP A 833 24.78 -9.53 -4.37
#